data_AF-A0A2G6BXF9-F1
#
_entry.id   AF-A0A2G6BXF9-F1
#
_cell.length_a   1.000
_cell.length_b   1.000
_cell.length_c   1.000
_cell.angle_alpha   90.00
_cell.angle_beta   90.00
_cell.angle_gamma   90.00
#
_symmetry.space_group_name_H-M   'P 1'
#
loop_
_entity.id
_entity.type
_entity.pdbx_description
1 polymer ?
#
loop_
_entity_poly.entity_id
_entity_poly.type
_entity_poly.pdbx_seq_one_letter_code
_entity_poly.pdbx_strand_id
1 'polypeptide(L)'
;MSIASRRLWRGASAEDNGGVDYGDNLFLNRRFSSSIGTASGSSLARLTDGNSTTRWISEPGDNVQLKVDVGKPYDFTAMRLVWEANTTKRYRIETSINNASWTRIYSGTTSGADGVQTAEITASDFETAATGRYVRVVLIDRWNNSNGHSLYEIEGYGTPIDASATNIGRFFANRNYAGSATALTVGNGAGSVSPTYSSIRFDNPGKVYAYSRRNESGWMIPMTESEADFSSRYYGRQGDTNMKWDNLIRSYRVQAADWTWPLVQDLQPLTYGNGDVNPVVRGSERFSHVTLTEDPELVVNNSETYNFARTAMPDDTINAQLSQAARNVCAILYDSPDDTDFRHRKMKITYDNDHPAWGAYAIKSESTMGFFRNHIENYINGHDFARVVTHESTHLYQMKHKDVASDAVMLGISEGMADYVPLVMGIQKKIRPADGGERWYDGYATTAYFFYYITHQAPVRSPNFVKDLNRQFDARIHGTRRWRTSMMRDINARGMTIEALWDEYKEWLLGPNHDVSRHVDSYVRYNYSENFIGTNIGTTESTLPAAFNNSIRSVKFNRSAKMYAYTGTNEHGFMLVLTDSAPDLRVVKGFSYSGNGGPSWTIAFSSYSIRPANWTWPTVSNQQQQTFGNGEVVSVVPGSERYSLATLREAPKIIISDQQAHTYAQNIMPDDQVQAFYDQIARNTCAVLFHAPDEAYFRHRQIAVRYINTFVDSNGNPTTQRIGIRQNNSLILLTRAAANNTRFAYYFSLGVIQLIKCGVSKSITDSAVWACHSGIIAFVQLELGHVRTSDRPSSGGNRWDAGNLTTGFFFHYIVHDAPTPSPNFVKDLNRQFDHRIHGDRVWTKDLITDINARGKTVEQLWTEYKAWL
;
A
#
# COMPACT_ATOMS: atom_id res chain seq x y z
N MET A 1 -47.17 21.62 45.91
CA MET A 1 -46.47 22.75 46.55
C MET A 1 -45.14 22.25 47.09
N SER A 2 -44.03 22.79 46.58
CA SER A 2 -42.76 22.99 47.29
C SER A 2 -41.77 23.55 46.28
N ILE A 3 -41.72 24.88 46.23
CA ILE A 3 -40.71 25.66 45.49
C ILE A 3 -39.37 25.43 46.21
N ALA A 4 -38.44 24.73 45.57
CA ALA A 4 -37.05 24.74 46.00
C ALA A 4 -36.38 25.99 45.41
N SER A 5 -35.99 26.89 46.29
CA SER A 5 -35.44 28.23 46.04
C SER A 5 -34.22 28.21 45.11
N ARG A 6 -34.30 28.98 44.02
CA ARG A 6 -33.16 29.40 43.21
C ARG A 6 -32.23 30.28 44.05
N ARG A 7 -31.01 29.83 44.33
CA ARG A 7 -29.89 30.73 44.64
C ARG A 7 -29.16 31.01 43.34
N LEU A 8 -29.63 32.01 42.62
CA LEU A 8 -28.80 32.74 41.66
C LEU A 8 -27.71 33.46 42.45
N TRP A 9 -26.50 33.52 41.92
CA TRP A 9 -25.43 34.34 42.46
C TRP A 9 -25.86 35.82 42.37
N ARG A 10 -26.49 36.32 43.42
CA ARG A 10 -26.69 37.74 43.68
C ARG A 10 -26.10 38.05 45.05
N GLY A 11 -24.85 38.51 45.06
CA GLY A 11 -24.39 39.40 46.11
C GLY A 11 -25.07 40.76 45.91
N ALA A 12 -25.79 41.24 46.92
CA ALA A 12 -26.50 42.51 46.89
C ALA A 12 -25.60 43.66 47.34
N SER A 13 -25.38 44.63 46.45
CA SER A 13 -25.57 46.06 46.71
C SER A 13 -25.53 46.80 45.37
N ALA A 14 -26.47 47.72 45.18
CA ALA A 14 -26.58 48.50 43.96
C ALA A 14 -25.31 49.32 43.70
N GLU A 15 -25.04 49.51 42.41
CA GLU A 15 -23.98 50.30 41.78
C GLU A 15 -22.66 49.55 41.48
N ASP A 16 -22.43 49.40 40.16
CA ASP A 16 -21.17 49.15 39.45
C ASP A 16 -20.69 47.71 39.09
N ASN A 17 -20.42 47.54 37.79
CA ASN A 17 -19.60 46.54 37.07
C ASN A 17 -19.98 45.04 36.99
N GLY A 18 -20.58 44.65 35.85
CA GLY A 18 -20.05 43.55 35.01
C GLY A 18 -20.18 42.08 35.44
N GLY A 19 -21.16 41.68 36.24
CA GLY A 19 -21.33 40.26 36.64
C GLY A 19 -21.72 39.34 35.47
N VAL A 20 -20.94 38.27 35.25
CA VAL A 20 -21.18 37.23 34.23
C VAL A 20 -22.21 36.22 34.77
N ASP A 21 -23.29 35.98 34.02
CA ASP A 21 -24.26 34.90 34.32
C ASP A 21 -23.71 33.56 33.81
N TYR A 22 -23.32 32.66 34.72
CA TYR A 22 -22.70 31.37 34.40
C TYR A 22 -23.71 30.22 34.19
N GLY A 23 -25.01 30.44 34.39
CA GLY A 23 -26.03 29.38 34.31
C GLY A 23 -26.09 28.45 35.52
N ASP A 24 -26.76 27.30 35.40
CA ASP A 24 -26.98 26.35 36.51
C ASP A 24 -25.69 25.59 36.91
N ASN A 25 -25.43 25.43 38.22
CA ASN A 25 -24.33 24.59 38.72
C ASN A 25 -24.61 23.11 38.43
N LEU A 26 -23.85 22.53 37.50
CA LEU A 26 -23.96 21.16 37.03
C LEU A 26 -23.55 20.12 38.08
N PHE A 27 -22.77 20.53 39.09
CA PHE A 27 -22.28 19.65 40.16
C PHE A 27 -23.20 19.63 41.37
N LEU A 28 -24.17 20.53 41.48
CA LEU A 28 -25.09 20.61 42.62
C LEU A 28 -25.75 19.25 42.90
N ASN A 29 -25.64 18.77 44.14
CA ASN A 29 -26.11 17.46 44.62
C ASN A 29 -25.51 16.24 43.90
N ARG A 30 -24.46 16.40 43.09
CA ARG A 30 -23.75 15.28 42.45
C ARG A 30 -22.79 14.63 43.42
N ARG A 31 -22.66 13.30 43.31
CA ARG A 31 -21.78 12.50 44.16
C ARG A 31 -20.35 12.53 43.63
N PHE A 32 -19.45 13.11 44.41
CA PHE A 32 -18.02 12.96 44.22
C PHE A 32 -17.51 11.63 44.79
N SER A 33 -16.46 11.10 44.19
CA SER A 33 -15.63 10.01 44.72
C SER A 33 -14.23 10.55 45.04
N SER A 34 -13.60 10.03 46.09
CA SER A 34 -12.24 10.39 46.49
C SER A 34 -11.31 9.18 46.40
N SER A 35 -10.06 9.40 46.00
CA SER A 35 -9.00 8.38 46.07
C SER A 35 -8.44 8.16 47.47
N ILE A 36 -8.90 8.92 48.47
CA ILE A 36 -8.50 8.82 49.88
C ILE A 36 -9.71 8.89 50.81
N GLY A 37 -9.55 8.40 52.04
CA GLY A 37 -10.55 8.47 53.10
C GLY A 37 -10.98 9.91 53.44
N THR A 38 -12.17 10.03 54.01
CA THR A 38 -12.73 11.30 54.50
C THR A 38 -12.61 11.34 56.03
N ALA A 39 -12.16 12.47 56.59
CA ALA A 39 -12.00 12.63 58.03
C ALA A 39 -13.33 12.46 58.79
N SER A 40 -13.25 12.00 60.05
CA SER A 40 -14.43 11.80 60.90
C SER A 40 -15.27 13.08 61.04
N GLY A 41 -16.60 12.96 60.85
CA GLY A 41 -17.53 14.09 60.88
C GLY A 41 -17.60 14.93 59.59
N SER A 42 -16.88 14.52 58.54
CA SER A 42 -16.93 15.12 57.19
C SER A 42 -17.55 14.16 56.17
N SER A 43 -18.09 14.69 55.06
CA SER A 43 -18.72 13.91 53.98
C SER A 43 -18.45 14.55 52.61
N LEU A 44 -18.24 13.73 51.58
CA LEU A 44 -18.05 14.18 50.19
C LEU A 44 -19.27 14.93 49.63
N ALA A 45 -20.47 14.72 50.20
CA ALA A 45 -21.68 15.45 49.80
C ALA A 45 -21.57 16.97 50.06
N ARG A 46 -20.68 17.37 50.99
CA ARG A 46 -20.44 18.78 51.31
C ARG A 46 -19.65 19.53 50.24
N LEU A 47 -19.12 18.85 49.22
CA LEU A 47 -18.46 19.51 48.10
C LEU A 47 -19.46 20.12 47.10
N THR A 48 -20.73 19.76 47.19
CA THR A 48 -21.74 20.07 46.16
C THR A 48 -23.13 20.34 46.75
N ASP A 49 -23.23 20.68 48.04
CA ASP A 49 -24.51 20.90 48.72
C ASP A 49 -25.02 22.35 48.58
N GLY A 50 -24.23 23.23 47.97
CA GLY A 50 -24.56 24.65 47.77
C GLY A 50 -24.48 25.47 49.05
N ASN A 51 -23.81 24.95 50.08
CA ASN A 51 -23.68 25.59 51.38
C ASN A 51 -22.22 25.86 51.72
N SER A 52 -21.80 27.11 51.54
CA SER A 52 -20.44 27.59 51.83
C SER A 52 -20.02 27.56 53.31
N THR A 53 -20.88 27.06 54.21
CA THR A 53 -20.55 26.85 55.64
C THR A 53 -20.22 25.40 55.98
N THR A 54 -20.51 24.46 55.08
CA THR A 54 -20.17 23.04 55.22
C THR A 54 -18.96 22.71 54.36
N ARG A 55 -18.08 21.81 54.83
CA ARG A 55 -16.85 21.44 54.11
C ARG A 55 -16.55 19.96 54.14
N TRP A 56 -15.93 19.51 53.07
CA TRP A 56 -15.25 18.21 53.03
C TRP A 56 -13.80 18.35 53.48
N ILE A 57 -13.31 17.34 54.21
CA ILE A 57 -11.94 17.22 54.70
C ILE A 57 -11.44 15.81 54.36
N SER A 58 -10.30 15.71 53.70
CA SER A 58 -9.61 14.44 53.42
C SER A 58 -8.88 13.92 54.66
N GLU A 59 -8.56 12.63 54.69
CA GLU A 59 -7.42 12.17 55.51
C GLU A 59 -6.11 12.81 55.00
N PRO A 60 -5.08 12.98 55.86
CA PRO A 60 -3.79 13.53 55.44
C PRO A 60 -3.14 12.73 54.29
N GLY A 61 -2.92 13.36 53.14
CA GLY A 61 -2.26 12.75 51.98
C GLY A 61 -2.18 13.69 50.78
N ASP A 62 -1.23 13.43 49.89
CA ASP A 62 -0.99 14.21 48.66
C ASP A 62 -1.48 13.44 47.42
N ASN A 63 -1.57 14.10 46.27
CA ASN A 63 -2.08 13.54 45.00
C ASN A 63 -3.48 12.92 45.11
N VAL A 64 -4.37 13.56 45.86
CA VAL A 64 -5.76 13.12 46.06
C VAL A 64 -6.61 13.48 44.85
N GLN A 65 -7.43 12.55 44.36
CA GLN A 65 -8.34 12.76 43.24
C GLN A 65 -9.78 12.85 43.72
N LEU A 66 -10.45 13.96 43.42
CA LEU A 66 -11.89 14.15 43.59
C LEU A 66 -12.56 14.07 42.22
N LYS A 67 -13.39 13.05 41.99
CA LYS A 67 -14.02 12.79 40.68
C LYS A 67 -15.54 12.80 40.72
N VAL A 68 -16.17 13.41 39.71
CA VAL A 68 -17.63 13.44 39.50
C VAL A 68 -18.00 12.97 38.09
N ASP A 69 -19.14 12.28 37.97
CA ASP A 69 -19.85 12.00 36.71
C ASP A 69 -21.09 12.91 36.64
N VAL A 70 -21.17 13.78 35.63
CA VAL A 70 -22.33 14.67 35.43
C VAL A 70 -23.46 14.05 34.59
N GLY A 71 -23.28 12.80 34.16
CA GLY A 71 -24.29 11.95 33.52
C GLY A 71 -24.31 12.01 31.99
N LYS A 72 -24.00 13.16 31.40
CA LYS A 72 -23.86 13.38 29.94
C LYS A 72 -22.71 14.37 29.67
N PRO A 73 -22.14 14.44 28.46
CA PRO A 73 -21.04 15.37 28.19
C PRO A 73 -21.52 16.84 28.16
N TYR A 74 -20.67 17.74 28.66
CA TYR A 74 -20.86 19.18 28.65
C TYR A 74 -19.61 19.87 28.12
N ASP A 75 -19.80 21.05 27.52
CA ASP A 75 -18.74 22.03 27.31
C ASP A 75 -18.72 22.93 28.54
N PHE A 76 -17.73 22.74 29.41
CA PHE A 76 -17.57 23.56 30.60
C PHE A 76 -17.10 24.97 30.21
N THR A 77 -17.78 25.98 30.72
CA THR A 77 -17.50 27.40 30.49
C THR A 77 -16.90 28.08 31.71
N ALA A 78 -17.13 27.54 32.89
CA ALA A 78 -16.49 27.96 34.13
C ALA A 78 -16.46 26.84 35.17
N MET A 79 -15.51 26.92 36.10
CA MET A 79 -15.47 26.14 37.32
C MET A 79 -15.11 27.03 38.50
N ARG A 80 -15.72 26.77 39.66
CA ARG A 80 -15.47 27.50 40.90
C ARG A 80 -15.12 26.54 42.02
N LEU A 81 -13.98 26.79 42.68
CA LEU A 81 -13.49 25.98 43.79
C LEU A 81 -13.32 26.86 45.02
N VAL A 82 -13.95 26.46 46.13
CA VAL A 82 -13.94 27.21 47.39
C VAL A 82 -13.19 26.41 48.45
N TRP A 83 -12.08 26.94 48.94
CA TRP A 83 -11.13 26.26 49.81
C TRP A 83 -11.20 26.73 51.26
N GLU A 84 -10.89 25.83 52.20
CA GLU A 84 -10.49 26.24 53.55
C GLU A 84 -9.06 26.76 53.57
N ALA A 85 -8.83 27.79 54.39
CA ALA A 85 -7.53 28.40 54.64
C ALA A 85 -6.45 27.35 54.92
N ASN A 86 -5.29 27.50 54.29
CA ASN A 86 -4.05 26.78 54.62
C ASN A 86 -4.13 25.24 54.51
N THR A 87 -4.94 24.70 53.59
CA THR A 87 -5.09 23.23 53.41
C THR A 87 -4.40 22.72 52.14
N THR A 88 -4.90 23.06 50.96
CA THR A 88 -4.34 22.66 49.65
C THR A 88 -3.40 23.73 49.14
N LYS A 89 -2.24 23.37 48.57
CA LYS A 89 -1.28 24.30 47.95
C LYS A 89 -1.38 24.32 46.42
N ARG A 90 -1.23 23.17 45.74
CA ARG A 90 -1.36 23.05 44.27
C ARG A 90 -2.48 22.10 43.89
N TYR A 91 -3.14 22.40 42.78
CA TYR A 91 -4.19 21.54 42.20
C TYR A 91 -4.21 21.63 40.67
N ARG A 92 -4.90 20.69 40.04
CA ARG A 92 -5.25 20.75 38.63
C ARG A 92 -6.61 20.15 38.35
N ILE A 93 -7.19 20.51 37.22
CA ILE A 93 -8.50 20.06 36.79
C ILE A 93 -8.36 19.31 35.47
N GLU A 94 -9.03 18.18 35.38
CA GLU A 94 -9.02 17.33 34.20
C GLU A 94 -10.44 16.89 33.82
N THR A 95 -10.69 16.72 32.53
CA THR A 95 -11.95 16.23 31.98
C THR A 95 -11.75 14.91 31.23
N SER A 96 -12.82 14.12 31.12
CA SER A 96 -12.84 12.90 30.32
C SER A 96 -14.24 12.62 29.76
N ILE A 97 -14.29 12.04 28.56
CA ILE A 97 -15.53 11.52 27.95
C ILE A 97 -15.79 10.07 28.39
N ASN A 98 -14.74 9.28 28.61
CA ASN A 98 -14.82 7.83 28.78
C ASN A 98 -14.34 7.32 30.15
N ASN A 99 -13.93 8.21 31.08
CA ASN A 99 -13.37 7.90 32.40
C ASN A 99 -12.05 7.08 32.36
N ALA A 100 -11.41 6.96 31.19
CA ALA A 100 -10.14 6.26 30.99
C ALA A 100 -9.03 7.21 30.52
N SER A 101 -9.31 8.01 29.49
CA SER A 101 -8.41 9.03 28.95
C SER A 101 -8.75 10.39 29.55
N TRP A 102 -7.78 11.06 30.16
CA TRP A 102 -7.98 12.31 30.88
C TRP A 102 -7.16 13.44 30.27
N THR A 103 -7.80 14.58 30.06
CA THR A 103 -7.18 15.79 29.51
C THR A 103 -7.10 16.84 30.61
N ARG A 104 -5.91 17.39 30.84
CA ARG A 104 -5.75 18.53 31.77
C ARG A 104 -6.24 19.81 31.11
N ILE A 105 -7.14 20.50 31.79
CA ILE A 105 -7.76 21.73 31.31
C ILE A 105 -7.30 22.96 32.11
N TYR A 106 -6.77 22.77 33.32
CA TYR A 106 -6.30 23.87 34.16
C TYR A 106 -5.32 23.39 35.24
N SER A 107 -4.38 24.24 35.64
CA SER A 107 -3.48 24.05 36.80
C SER A 107 -3.45 25.33 37.64
N GLY A 108 -3.50 25.21 38.97
CA GLY A 108 -3.55 26.38 39.86
C GLY A 108 -2.90 26.17 41.23
N THR A 109 -2.75 27.27 41.97
CA THR A 109 -2.21 27.30 43.33
C THR A 109 -3.07 28.17 44.22
N THR A 110 -3.25 27.77 45.48
CA THR A 110 -3.86 28.63 46.51
C THR A 110 -2.80 29.54 47.13
N SER A 111 -3.20 30.66 47.74
CA SER A 111 -2.25 31.63 48.31
C SER A 111 -1.74 31.24 49.70
N GLY A 112 -2.40 30.30 50.39
CA GLY A 112 -2.09 30.01 51.80
C GLY A 112 -2.31 31.20 52.74
N ALA A 113 -3.18 32.15 52.37
CA ALA A 113 -3.65 33.19 53.26
C ALA A 113 -4.74 32.68 54.21
N ASP A 114 -4.83 33.31 55.39
CA ASP A 114 -5.91 33.10 56.34
C ASP A 114 -7.27 33.49 55.72
N GLY A 115 -8.33 32.74 56.04
CA GLY A 115 -9.67 32.93 55.48
C GLY A 115 -10.00 32.08 54.24
N VAL A 116 -11.26 32.13 53.81
CA VAL A 116 -11.76 31.35 52.66
C VAL A 116 -11.13 31.83 51.37
N GLN A 117 -10.69 30.89 50.51
CA GLN A 117 -10.12 31.21 49.20
C GLN A 117 -11.03 30.69 48.09
N THR A 118 -11.29 31.51 47.08
CA THR A 118 -12.12 31.13 45.92
C THR A 118 -11.29 31.23 44.65
N ALA A 119 -11.28 30.17 43.84
CA ALA A 119 -10.77 30.21 42.48
C ALA A 119 -11.96 30.20 41.51
N GLU A 120 -12.09 31.25 40.72
CA GLU A 120 -13.02 31.34 39.59
C GLU A 120 -12.21 31.13 38.31
N ILE A 121 -12.53 30.07 37.59
CA ILE A 121 -11.78 29.63 36.41
C ILE A 121 -12.77 29.69 35.26
N THR A 122 -12.53 30.59 34.33
CA THR A 122 -13.41 30.82 33.18
C THR A 122 -12.85 30.18 31.91
N ALA A 123 -13.61 30.20 30.83
CA ALA A 123 -13.20 29.65 29.54
C ALA A 123 -11.87 30.21 29.01
N SER A 124 -11.52 31.47 29.34
CA SER A 124 -10.22 32.06 28.95
C SER A 124 -9.04 31.54 29.74
N ASP A 125 -9.27 30.93 30.91
CA ASP A 125 -8.22 30.40 31.79
C ASP A 125 -7.87 28.94 31.45
N PHE A 126 -8.70 28.25 30.65
CA PHE A 126 -8.46 26.87 30.29
C PHE A 126 -7.30 26.73 29.31
N GLU A 127 -6.39 25.78 29.60
CA GLU A 127 -5.25 25.43 28.75
C GLU A 127 -5.69 24.80 27.41
N THR A 128 -6.87 24.17 27.39
CA THR A 128 -7.47 23.52 26.23
C THR A 128 -9.00 23.45 26.39
N ALA A 129 -9.72 22.92 25.40
CA ALA A 129 -11.17 22.77 25.47
C ALA A 129 -11.59 21.91 26.68
N ALA A 130 -12.47 22.46 27.52
CA ALA A 130 -12.98 21.81 28.72
C ALA A 130 -14.23 20.99 28.42
N THR A 131 -14.10 19.98 27.56
CA THR A 131 -15.20 19.08 27.16
C THR A 131 -15.13 17.76 27.95
N GLY A 132 -16.24 17.32 28.54
CA GLY A 132 -16.25 16.06 29.30
C GLY A 132 -17.60 15.68 29.92
N ARG A 133 -17.75 14.37 30.21
CA ARG A 133 -18.82 13.83 31.09
C ARG A 133 -18.30 13.62 32.51
N TYR A 134 -17.01 13.34 32.64
CA TYR A 134 -16.35 13.15 33.92
C TYR A 134 -15.40 14.32 34.15
N VAL A 135 -15.40 14.83 35.37
CA VAL A 135 -14.46 15.86 35.83
C VAL A 135 -13.73 15.33 37.03
N ARG A 136 -12.42 15.58 37.11
CA ARG A 136 -11.67 15.35 38.35
C ARG A 136 -10.79 16.54 38.72
N VAL A 137 -10.78 16.85 40.00
CA VAL A 137 -9.85 17.79 40.63
C VAL A 137 -8.76 16.97 41.30
N VAL A 138 -7.52 17.18 40.90
CA VAL A 138 -6.34 16.51 41.48
C VAL A 138 -5.66 17.48 42.43
N LEU A 139 -5.69 17.15 43.72
CA LEU A 139 -5.10 17.92 44.82
C LEU A 139 -3.66 17.42 45.00
N ILE A 140 -2.67 18.23 44.64
CA ILE A 140 -1.30 17.77 44.42
C ILE A 140 -0.53 17.73 45.73
N ASP A 141 -0.50 18.84 46.47
CA ASP A 141 0.21 18.97 47.75
C ASP A 141 -0.49 19.92 48.72
N ARG A 142 -0.11 19.85 49.99
CA ARG A 142 -0.71 20.59 51.11
C ARG A 142 0.21 21.66 51.67
N TRP A 143 -0.36 22.66 52.33
CA TRP A 143 0.42 23.65 53.10
C TRP A 143 0.91 23.08 54.43
N ASN A 144 0.14 22.20 55.07
CA ASN A 144 0.50 21.54 56.33
C ASN A 144 0.27 20.02 56.22
N ASN A 145 1.33 19.24 56.43
CA ASN A 145 1.30 17.78 56.27
C ASN A 145 0.46 17.04 57.33
N SER A 146 0.14 17.68 58.45
CA SER A 146 -0.72 17.10 59.51
C SER A 146 -2.21 17.28 59.22
N ASN A 147 -2.60 18.17 58.30
CA ASN A 147 -3.99 18.42 57.93
C ASN A 147 -4.36 17.71 56.63
N GLY A 148 -5.64 17.41 56.44
CA GLY A 148 -6.18 17.02 55.14
C GLY A 148 -6.38 18.20 54.20
N HIS A 149 -6.65 17.92 52.93
CA HIS A 149 -7.22 18.90 52.02
C HIS A 149 -8.65 19.25 52.45
N SER A 150 -9.05 20.52 52.37
CA SER A 150 -10.44 20.89 52.64
C SER A 150 -11.00 21.92 51.67
N LEU A 151 -12.23 21.64 51.24
CA LEU A 151 -13.02 22.47 50.33
C LEU A 151 -14.44 22.62 50.86
N TYR A 152 -15.00 23.82 50.70
CA TYR A 152 -16.39 24.14 50.96
C TYR A 152 -17.28 23.80 49.76
N GLU A 153 -16.86 24.08 48.52
CA GLU A 153 -17.68 23.85 47.31
C GLU A 153 -16.81 23.58 46.08
N ILE A 154 -17.35 22.79 45.16
CA ILE A 154 -16.88 22.62 43.79
C ILE A 154 -18.09 22.78 42.87
N GLU A 155 -18.02 23.78 42.00
CA GLU A 155 -19.09 24.14 41.09
C GLU A 155 -18.58 24.05 39.65
N GLY A 156 -19.43 23.54 38.76
CA GLY A 156 -19.13 23.40 37.35
C GLY A 156 -20.26 23.97 36.51
N TYR A 157 -19.92 24.78 35.52
CA TYR A 157 -20.88 25.48 34.66
C TYR A 157 -20.57 25.16 33.21
N GLY A 158 -21.61 25.00 32.40
CA GLY A 158 -21.43 24.65 31.01
C GLY A 158 -22.73 24.33 30.31
N THR A 159 -22.66 24.22 28.99
CA THR A 159 -23.81 23.86 28.16
C THR A 159 -23.77 22.37 27.83
N PRO A 160 -24.92 21.67 27.90
CA PRO A 160 -24.97 20.26 27.53
C PRO A 160 -24.53 20.08 26.08
N ILE A 161 -23.66 19.13 25.86
CA ILE A 161 -23.36 18.63 24.52
C ILE A 161 -24.42 17.58 24.24
N ASP A 162 -25.30 17.84 23.27
CA ASP A 162 -26.15 16.79 22.75
C ASP A 162 -25.24 15.74 22.11
N ALA A 163 -25.08 14.62 22.82
CA ALA A 163 -24.29 13.48 22.38
C ALA A 163 -24.98 12.66 21.27
N SER A 164 -25.93 13.28 20.56
CA SER A 164 -26.28 12.80 19.23
C SER A 164 -25.10 13.15 18.33
N ALA A 165 -24.60 12.16 17.57
CA ALA A 165 -23.49 12.29 16.63
C ALA A 165 -23.75 13.30 15.49
N THR A 166 -24.70 14.21 15.66
CA THR A 166 -25.14 15.22 14.71
C THR A 166 -24.35 16.52 14.85
N ASN A 167 -24.03 17.06 16.03
CA ASN A 167 -23.26 18.32 16.12
C ASN A 167 -21.74 18.09 16.18
N ILE A 168 -21.02 18.66 15.21
CA ILE A 168 -19.57 18.49 15.03
C ILE A 168 -18.77 19.74 15.42
N GLY A 169 -19.41 20.91 15.49
CA GLY A 169 -18.71 22.16 15.74
C GLY A 169 -19.50 23.40 15.36
N ARG A 170 -18.82 24.54 15.20
CA ARG A 170 -19.43 25.83 14.84
C ARG A 170 -18.52 26.66 13.93
N PHE A 171 -19.12 27.34 12.96
CA PHE A 171 -18.48 28.48 12.27
C PHE A 171 -18.72 29.77 13.05
N PHE A 172 -17.74 30.68 13.05
CA PHE A 172 -17.86 32.01 13.66
C PHE A 172 -17.48 33.13 12.69
N ALA A 173 -18.12 34.28 12.86
CA ALA A 173 -17.83 35.47 12.06
C ALA A 173 -16.42 36.05 12.30
N ASN A 174 -15.87 35.95 13.51
CA ASN A 174 -14.57 36.53 13.89
C ASN A 174 -13.46 35.48 14.01
N ARG A 175 -12.20 35.94 14.01
CA ARG A 175 -10.95 35.13 14.01
C ARG A 175 -10.53 34.50 15.36
N ASN A 176 -11.38 34.59 16.38
CA ASN A 176 -11.09 34.07 17.73
C ASN A 176 -12.27 33.25 18.28
N TYR A 177 -13.00 32.54 17.40
CA TYR A 177 -14.20 31.79 17.77
C TYR A 177 -15.25 32.63 18.49
N ALA A 178 -15.41 33.89 18.07
CA ALA A 178 -16.25 34.89 18.73
C ALA A 178 -17.27 35.50 17.76
N GLY A 179 -18.31 36.12 18.33
CA GLY A 179 -19.41 36.72 17.56
C GLY A 179 -20.47 35.71 17.12
N SER A 180 -21.30 36.07 16.15
CA SER A 180 -22.35 35.21 15.61
C SER A 180 -21.78 33.89 15.11
N ALA A 181 -22.41 32.79 15.53
CA ALA A 181 -21.96 31.43 15.22
C ALA A 181 -23.06 30.60 14.55
N THR A 182 -22.67 29.67 13.69
CA THR A 182 -23.57 28.71 13.04
C THR A 182 -23.11 27.29 13.34
N ALA A 183 -24.02 26.45 13.85
CA ALA A 183 -23.74 25.07 14.19
C ALA A 183 -23.45 24.21 12.95
N LEU A 184 -22.49 23.31 13.09
CA LEU A 184 -22.08 22.31 12.10
C LEU A 184 -22.76 21.00 12.45
N THR A 185 -23.73 20.60 11.65
CA THR A 185 -24.47 19.36 11.86
C THR A 185 -24.20 18.36 10.73
N VAL A 186 -23.97 17.08 11.05
CA VAL A 186 -23.82 15.99 10.06
C VAL A 186 -24.98 16.01 9.08
N GLY A 187 -24.66 15.90 7.80
CA GLY A 187 -25.66 15.89 6.73
C GLY A 187 -26.15 17.27 6.29
N ASN A 188 -25.67 18.37 6.88
CA ASN A 188 -25.92 19.70 6.34
C ASN A 188 -25.49 19.75 4.87
N GLY A 189 -26.39 20.19 3.98
CA GLY A 189 -26.18 20.28 2.55
C GLY A 189 -27.09 21.33 1.91
N ALA A 190 -26.48 22.39 1.40
CA ALA A 190 -26.99 23.49 0.57
C ALA A 190 -28.39 24.08 0.87
N GLY A 191 -28.43 24.99 1.85
CA GLY A 191 -29.22 26.23 1.77
C GLY A 191 -28.24 27.40 1.87
N SER A 192 -28.47 28.50 1.15
CA SER A 192 -27.57 29.68 1.15
C SER A 192 -27.26 30.12 2.58
N VAL A 193 -26.03 29.89 3.06
CA VAL A 193 -25.63 30.43 4.37
C VAL A 193 -25.44 31.93 4.26
N SER A 194 -25.99 32.67 5.24
CA SER A 194 -26.04 34.12 5.26
C SER A 194 -25.32 34.67 6.51
N PRO A 195 -24.06 34.25 6.74
CA PRO A 195 -22.98 35.23 6.91
C PRO A 195 -21.58 34.76 6.43
N THR A 196 -20.64 35.71 6.35
CA THR A 196 -19.20 35.50 6.19
C THR A 196 -18.59 34.89 7.48
N TYR A 197 -17.89 33.78 7.35
CA TYR A 197 -17.17 33.13 8.45
C TYR A 197 -15.67 33.40 8.35
N SER A 198 -14.98 33.49 9.49
CA SER A 198 -13.52 33.67 9.54
C SER A 198 -12.81 32.60 10.38
N SER A 199 -13.55 31.86 11.23
CA SER A 199 -12.99 30.79 12.06
C SER A 199 -13.97 29.63 12.23
N ILE A 200 -13.41 28.44 12.50
CA ILE A 200 -14.14 27.18 12.66
C ILE A 200 -13.65 26.45 13.90
N ARG A 201 -14.57 26.02 14.77
CA ARG A 201 -14.26 25.18 15.92
C ARG A 201 -14.94 23.84 15.77
N PHE A 202 -14.18 22.76 15.92
CA PHE A 202 -14.70 21.41 16.08
C PHE A 202 -14.90 21.13 17.57
N ASP A 203 -16.14 20.78 17.93
CA ASP A 203 -16.51 20.34 19.27
C ASP A 203 -16.50 18.81 19.36
N ASN A 204 -16.64 18.12 18.21
CA ASN A 204 -16.44 16.68 18.05
C ASN A 204 -15.59 16.40 16.81
N PRO A 205 -14.90 15.23 16.75
CA PRO A 205 -14.19 14.83 15.54
C PRO A 205 -15.12 14.79 14.32
N GLY A 206 -14.78 15.57 13.29
CA GLY A 206 -15.55 15.59 12.06
C GLY A 206 -14.78 16.20 10.90
N LYS A 207 -15.34 16.05 9.70
CA LYS A 207 -14.84 16.63 8.46
C LYS A 207 -15.84 17.65 7.95
N VAL A 208 -15.34 18.83 7.57
CA VAL A 208 -16.16 19.89 6.98
C VAL A 208 -15.61 20.19 5.60
N TYR A 209 -16.48 20.10 4.61
CA TYR A 209 -16.19 20.47 3.23
C TYR A 209 -16.92 21.78 2.95
N ALA A 210 -16.19 22.89 2.85
CA ALA A 210 -16.75 24.19 2.53
C ALA A 210 -16.67 24.47 1.01
N TYR A 211 -17.69 25.12 0.44
CA TYR A 211 -17.83 25.34 -1.01
C TYR A 211 -18.05 26.83 -1.35
N SER A 212 -17.32 27.35 -2.35
CA SER A 212 -17.42 28.75 -2.83
C SER A 212 -18.24 28.94 -4.13
N ARG A 213 -18.65 30.20 -4.42
CA ARG A 213 -19.70 30.57 -5.41
C ARG A 213 -19.32 30.64 -6.89
N ARG A 214 -18.08 30.98 -7.27
CA ARG A 214 -17.77 31.29 -8.69
C ARG A 214 -17.74 30.00 -9.51
N ASN A 215 -18.65 29.89 -10.48
CA ASN A 215 -18.53 29.08 -11.70
C ASN A 215 -18.99 27.62 -11.65
N GLU A 216 -20.08 27.34 -10.92
CA GLU A 216 -20.77 26.03 -10.94
C GLU A 216 -19.92 24.84 -10.46
N SER A 217 -18.70 25.10 -10.02
CA SER A 217 -17.74 24.20 -9.40
C SER A 217 -16.95 25.02 -8.40
N GLY A 218 -17.10 24.68 -7.12
CA GLY A 218 -16.57 25.48 -6.02
C GLY A 218 -15.19 24.99 -5.61
N TRP A 219 -14.41 25.91 -5.05
CA TRP A 219 -13.27 25.53 -4.22
C TRP A 219 -13.79 24.70 -3.06
N MET A 220 -13.22 23.52 -2.88
CA MET A 220 -13.47 22.68 -1.73
C MET A 220 -12.37 22.94 -0.71
N ILE A 221 -12.75 23.42 0.47
CA ILE A 221 -11.82 23.50 1.60
C ILE A 221 -12.16 22.37 2.56
N PRO A 222 -11.41 21.26 2.52
CA PRO A 222 -11.52 20.22 3.52
C PRO A 222 -10.92 20.72 4.83
N MET A 223 -11.68 20.60 5.91
CA MET A 223 -11.25 20.94 7.26
C MET A 223 -11.48 19.75 8.16
N THR A 224 -10.45 19.37 8.90
CA THR A 224 -10.46 18.25 9.86
C THR A 224 -10.07 18.69 11.27
N GLU A 225 -9.71 19.95 11.45
CA GLU A 225 -9.26 20.53 12.71
C GLU A 225 -9.76 21.97 12.87
N SER A 226 -9.83 22.43 14.12
CA SER A 226 -10.27 23.79 14.45
C SER A 226 -9.24 24.81 13.97
N GLU A 227 -9.71 25.91 13.38
CA GLU A 227 -8.83 26.97 12.87
C GLU A 227 -9.37 28.35 13.26
N ALA A 228 -8.54 29.10 13.97
CA ALA A 228 -8.88 30.42 14.50
C ALA A 228 -8.91 31.47 13.39
N ASP A 229 -8.08 31.32 12.35
CA ASP A 229 -8.17 32.20 11.17
C ASP A 229 -7.92 31.41 9.88
N PHE A 230 -8.97 30.78 9.37
CA PHE A 230 -8.89 30.10 8.08
C PHE A 230 -9.08 31.07 6.91
N SER A 231 -9.42 32.34 7.17
CA SER A 231 -9.55 33.36 6.12
C SER A 231 -8.21 33.73 5.49
N SER A 232 -7.12 33.61 6.25
CA SER A 232 -5.76 33.99 5.82
C SER A 232 -4.94 32.83 5.22
N ARG A 233 -5.22 31.58 5.61
CA ARG A 233 -4.44 30.39 5.19
C ARG A 233 -4.84 29.84 3.82
N TYR A 234 -6.12 29.88 3.49
CA TYR A 234 -6.66 29.08 2.38
C TYR A 234 -6.90 29.87 1.08
N TYR A 235 -6.72 31.20 1.10
CA TYR A 235 -6.93 32.05 -0.08
C TYR A 235 -5.72 32.91 -0.41
N GLY A 236 -4.79 32.28 -1.11
CA GLY A 236 -3.63 32.94 -1.70
C GLY A 236 -3.17 32.21 -2.95
N ARG A 237 -3.53 32.80 -4.12
CA ARG A 237 -2.70 32.84 -5.34
C ARG A 237 -2.86 31.64 -6.34
N GLN A 238 -4.00 31.61 -7.04
CA GLN A 238 -4.14 31.14 -8.43
C GLN A 238 -4.43 32.32 -9.39
N GLY A 239 -3.55 33.32 -9.46
CA GLY A 239 -3.60 34.37 -10.50
C GLY A 239 -4.79 35.35 -10.47
N ASP A 240 -5.88 35.09 -9.76
CA ASP A 240 -7.01 36.02 -9.67
C ASP A 240 -6.81 36.99 -8.49
N THR A 241 -6.18 38.13 -8.78
CA THR A 241 -5.91 39.20 -7.80
C THR A 241 -7.17 39.91 -7.31
N ASN A 242 -8.36 39.58 -7.85
CA ASN A 242 -9.60 40.29 -7.57
C ASN A 242 -10.56 39.55 -6.63
N MET A 243 -10.25 38.32 -6.18
CA MET A 243 -11.11 37.61 -5.21
C MET A 243 -10.66 37.90 -3.78
N LYS A 244 -11.25 38.93 -3.17
CA LYS A 244 -11.14 39.19 -1.72
C LYS A 244 -12.10 38.25 -0.94
N TRP A 245 -11.79 37.99 0.33
CA TRP A 245 -12.47 37.05 1.24
C TRP A 245 -13.99 37.29 1.42
N ASP A 246 -14.44 38.44 0.96
CA ASP A 246 -15.68 39.14 1.28
C ASP A 246 -16.96 38.36 0.90
N ASN A 247 -16.90 37.18 0.25
CA ASN A 247 -18.06 36.45 -0.30
C ASN A 247 -18.02 34.88 -0.27
N LEU A 248 -17.16 34.22 0.52
CA LEU A 248 -16.58 32.94 0.04
C LEU A 248 -17.21 31.58 0.43
N ILE A 249 -17.94 31.37 1.53
CA ILE A 249 -18.58 30.05 1.81
C ILE A 249 -20.09 30.11 1.53
N ARG A 250 -20.53 29.49 0.43
CA ARG A 250 -21.95 29.44 0.03
C ARG A 250 -22.73 28.34 0.73
N SER A 251 -22.04 27.23 0.94
CA SER A 251 -22.59 26.01 1.48
C SER A 251 -21.44 25.20 2.07
N TYR A 252 -21.77 24.29 2.96
CA TYR A 252 -20.83 23.34 3.52
C TYR A 252 -21.51 21.99 3.66
N ARG A 253 -20.70 20.94 3.72
CA ARG A 253 -21.11 19.59 4.07
C ARG A 253 -20.31 19.11 5.26
N VAL A 254 -20.99 18.56 6.25
CA VAL A 254 -20.34 18.03 7.45
C VAL A 254 -20.52 16.52 7.49
N GLN A 255 -19.43 15.82 7.76
CA GLN A 255 -19.36 14.37 7.88
C GLN A 255 -18.65 13.98 9.17
N ALA A 256 -18.90 12.78 9.68
CA ALA A 256 -18.16 12.23 10.82
C ALA A 256 -16.66 12.09 10.52
N ALA A 257 -15.79 12.08 11.54
CA ALA A 257 -14.34 12.01 11.34
C ALA A 257 -13.88 10.74 10.64
N ASP A 258 -14.55 9.62 10.89
CA ASP A 258 -14.30 8.31 10.30
C ASP A 258 -14.99 8.14 8.93
N TRP A 259 -15.72 9.15 8.46
CA TRP A 259 -16.42 9.07 7.20
C TRP A 259 -15.46 9.03 6.02
N THR A 260 -15.76 8.13 5.08
CA THR A 260 -15.02 7.94 3.84
C THR A 260 -15.93 8.16 2.63
N TRP A 261 -15.36 8.73 1.57
CA TRP A 261 -16.07 8.81 0.29
C TRP A 261 -16.47 7.41 -0.18
N PRO A 262 -17.72 7.23 -0.67
CA PRO A 262 -18.14 5.96 -1.25
C PRO A 262 -17.19 5.57 -2.38
N LEU A 263 -16.92 4.28 -2.53
CA LEU A 263 -16.17 3.81 -3.69
C LEU A 263 -17.07 3.86 -4.93
N VAL A 264 -16.51 4.29 -6.06
CA VAL A 264 -17.17 4.12 -7.36
C VAL A 264 -17.25 2.63 -7.66
N GLN A 265 -18.46 2.14 -7.82
CA GLN A 265 -18.73 0.76 -8.20
C GLN A 265 -18.53 0.59 -9.71
N ASP A 266 -18.19 -0.62 -10.15
CA ASP A 266 -18.20 -1.03 -11.57
C ASP A 266 -17.35 -0.17 -12.52
N LEU A 267 -16.15 0.26 -12.08
CA LEU A 267 -15.20 0.93 -12.96
C LEU A 267 -14.73 0.02 -14.09
N GLN A 268 -14.88 0.47 -15.34
CA GLN A 268 -14.40 -0.21 -16.52
C GLN A 268 -13.60 0.76 -17.41
N PRO A 269 -12.57 0.28 -18.13
CA PRO A 269 -11.92 1.08 -19.16
C PRO A 269 -12.95 1.58 -20.16
N LEU A 270 -12.81 2.85 -20.58
CA LEU A 270 -13.70 3.46 -21.56
C LEU A 270 -12.99 3.63 -22.89
N THR A 271 -13.62 3.16 -23.95
CA THR A 271 -13.10 3.30 -25.32
C THR A 271 -13.74 4.52 -25.98
N TYR A 272 -12.91 5.40 -26.54
CA TYR A 272 -13.32 6.52 -27.36
C TYR A 272 -13.75 6.01 -28.74
N GLY A 273 -14.58 6.76 -29.46
CA GLY A 273 -15.05 6.38 -30.79
C GLY A 273 -13.93 6.27 -31.84
N ASN A 274 -12.78 6.90 -31.60
CA ASN A 274 -11.57 6.71 -32.41
C ASN A 274 -10.76 5.47 -32.01
N GLY A 275 -11.19 4.66 -31.03
CA GLY A 275 -10.48 3.45 -30.60
C GLY A 275 -9.44 3.66 -29.49
N ASP A 276 -9.22 4.90 -29.03
CA ASP A 276 -8.38 5.15 -27.84
C ASP A 276 -9.05 4.60 -26.59
N VAL A 277 -8.25 4.18 -25.62
CA VAL A 277 -8.76 3.65 -24.35
C VAL A 277 -8.29 4.53 -23.21
N ASN A 278 -9.23 4.99 -22.38
CA ASN A 278 -8.93 5.57 -21.08
C ASN A 278 -9.05 4.46 -20.02
N PRO A 279 -7.91 3.94 -19.50
CA PRO A 279 -7.90 2.81 -18.58
C PRO A 279 -8.41 3.21 -17.19
N VAL A 280 -8.58 2.23 -16.30
CA VAL A 280 -8.93 2.50 -14.90
C VAL A 280 -7.68 2.48 -14.04
N VAL A 281 -7.28 3.65 -13.54
CA VAL A 281 -6.12 3.76 -12.66
C VAL A 281 -6.43 3.18 -11.28
N ARG A 282 -5.48 2.44 -10.68
CA ARG A 282 -5.65 1.90 -9.32
C ARG A 282 -5.85 3.02 -8.30
N GLY A 283 -6.87 2.92 -7.46
CA GLY A 283 -7.18 3.94 -6.45
C GLY A 283 -8.17 4.99 -6.97
N SER A 284 -8.50 5.00 -8.27
CA SER A 284 -9.48 5.90 -8.88
C SER A 284 -10.89 5.68 -8.33
N GLU A 285 -11.21 4.47 -7.85
CA GLU A 285 -12.46 4.12 -7.17
C GLU A 285 -12.72 4.95 -5.92
N ARG A 286 -11.66 5.43 -5.26
CA ARG A 286 -11.78 6.23 -4.03
C ARG A 286 -12.30 7.64 -4.32
N PHE A 287 -12.17 8.12 -5.54
CA PHE A 287 -12.44 9.50 -5.92
C PHE A 287 -13.85 9.68 -6.51
N SER A 288 -14.87 9.03 -5.92
CA SER A 288 -16.27 9.28 -6.30
C SER A 288 -16.69 10.74 -6.14
N HIS A 289 -15.98 11.49 -5.28
CA HIS A 289 -16.28 12.90 -5.06
C HIS A 289 -16.02 13.79 -6.27
N VAL A 290 -15.05 13.46 -7.13
CA VAL A 290 -14.64 14.34 -8.25
C VAL A 290 -15.40 14.05 -9.55
N THR A 291 -16.37 13.13 -9.52
CA THR A 291 -17.21 12.86 -10.69
C THR A 291 -18.22 13.97 -10.91
N LEU A 292 -18.52 14.24 -12.18
CA LEU A 292 -19.57 15.18 -12.55
C LEU A 292 -20.92 14.65 -12.08
N THR A 293 -21.75 15.53 -11.53
CA THR A 293 -23.11 15.18 -11.09
C THR A 293 -24.17 15.66 -12.08
N GLU A 294 -23.77 16.46 -13.05
CA GLU A 294 -24.58 16.95 -14.15
C GLU A 294 -23.79 16.80 -15.46
N ASP A 295 -24.52 16.62 -16.56
CA ASP A 295 -23.88 16.52 -17.86
C ASP A 295 -23.18 17.82 -18.27
N PRO A 296 -22.03 17.73 -18.95
CA PRO A 296 -21.32 18.91 -19.42
C PRO A 296 -22.18 19.81 -20.31
N GLU A 297 -22.00 21.13 -20.18
CA GLU A 297 -22.54 22.12 -21.12
C GLU A 297 -21.65 22.18 -22.36
N LEU A 298 -22.22 21.92 -23.53
CA LEU A 298 -21.50 22.02 -24.80
C LEU A 298 -21.66 23.41 -25.39
N VAL A 299 -20.55 24.11 -25.62
CA VAL A 299 -20.51 25.44 -26.24
C VAL A 299 -19.89 25.30 -27.63
N VAL A 300 -20.75 25.28 -28.65
CA VAL A 300 -20.34 25.07 -30.04
C VAL A 300 -20.14 26.42 -30.74
N ASN A 301 -18.92 26.95 -30.66
CA ASN A 301 -18.54 28.16 -31.40
C ASN A 301 -18.14 27.85 -32.85
N ASN A 302 -17.69 26.61 -33.11
CA ASN A 302 -17.40 26.08 -34.43
C ASN A 302 -18.02 24.68 -34.61
N SER A 303 -19.00 24.57 -35.50
CA SER A 303 -19.74 23.32 -35.75
C SER A 303 -18.90 22.20 -36.37
N GLU A 304 -17.86 22.51 -37.14
CA GLU A 304 -16.98 21.49 -37.74
C GLU A 304 -16.10 20.83 -36.67
N THR A 305 -15.53 21.63 -35.78
CA THR A 305 -14.73 21.19 -34.62
C THR A 305 -15.57 20.30 -33.71
N TYR A 306 -16.79 20.72 -33.40
CA TYR A 306 -17.74 19.92 -32.63
C TYR A 306 -18.08 18.60 -33.32
N ASN A 307 -18.48 18.64 -34.60
CA ASN A 307 -18.84 17.45 -35.36
C ASN A 307 -17.68 16.46 -35.48
N PHE A 308 -16.47 16.97 -35.51
CA PHE A 308 -15.27 16.14 -35.56
C PHE A 308 -14.95 15.56 -34.18
N ALA A 309 -14.95 16.37 -33.12
CA ALA A 309 -14.69 15.92 -31.75
C ALA A 309 -15.67 14.86 -31.24
N ARG A 310 -16.97 15.02 -31.56
CA ARG A 310 -18.01 14.07 -31.16
C ARG A 310 -17.87 12.69 -31.81
N THR A 311 -17.03 12.52 -32.83
CA THR A 311 -16.70 11.19 -33.38
C THR A 311 -15.84 10.37 -32.42
N ALA A 312 -14.99 11.03 -31.63
CA ALA A 312 -14.14 10.38 -30.63
C ALA A 312 -14.78 10.38 -29.24
N MET A 313 -15.49 11.44 -28.85
CA MET A 313 -16.17 11.51 -27.56
C MET A 313 -17.62 12.00 -27.75
N PRO A 314 -18.55 11.07 -28.07
CA PRO A 314 -19.98 11.37 -28.22
C PRO A 314 -20.61 11.97 -26.96
N ASP A 315 -21.64 12.81 -27.14
CA ASP A 315 -22.34 13.54 -26.08
C ASP A 315 -22.90 12.66 -24.96
N ASP A 316 -23.32 11.43 -25.27
CA ASP A 316 -23.85 10.47 -24.29
C ASP A 316 -22.76 9.79 -23.45
N THR A 317 -21.50 9.84 -23.90
CA THR A 317 -20.34 9.26 -23.21
C THR A 317 -19.41 10.29 -22.58
N ILE A 318 -19.51 11.56 -22.97
CA ILE A 318 -18.58 12.64 -22.56
C ILE A 318 -18.48 12.78 -21.03
N ASN A 319 -19.61 12.67 -20.31
CA ASN A 319 -19.63 12.72 -18.86
C ASN A 319 -18.82 11.55 -18.25
N ALA A 320 -19.08 10.33 -18.72
CA ALA A 320 -18.39 9.13 -18.23
C ALA A 320 -16.87 9.22 -18.50
N GLN A 321 -16.48 9.68 -19.68
CA GLN A 321 -15.08 9.85 -20.08
C GLN A 321 -14.35 10.90 -19.23
N LEU A 322 -14.95 12.07 -19.03
CA LEU A 322 -14.38 13.13 -18.18
C LEU A 322 -14.33 12.71 -16.71
N SER A 323 -15.38 12.03 -16.22
CA SER A 323 -15.41 11.52 -14.86
C SER A 323 -14.35 10.43 -14.62
N GLN A 324 -14.09 9.55 -15.59
CA GLN A 324 -13.01 8.56 -15.50
C GLN A 324 -11.63 9.24 -15.51
N ALA A 325 -11.41 10.20 -16.42
CA ALA A 325 -10.18 10.97 -16.48
C ALA A 325 -9.91 11.70 -15.15
N ALA A 326 -10.93 12.37 -14.59
CA ALA A 326 -10.86 13.05 -13.29
C ALA A 326 -10.40 12.13 -12.15
N ARG A 327 -11.02 10.94 -12.04
CA ARG A 327 -10.66 9.95 -11.01
C ARG A 327 -9.24 9.41 -11.19
N ASN A 328 -8.83 9.16 -12.43
CA ASN A 328 -7.50 8.67 -12.77
C ASN A 328 -6.42 9.69 -12.40
N VAL A 329 -6.62 10.93 -12.81
CA VAL A 329 -5.76 12.07 -12.46
C VAL A 329 -5.62 12.16 -10.94
N CYS A 330 -6.76 12.15 -10.22
CA CYS A 330 -6.72 12.29 -8.77
C CYS A 330 -6.03 11.12 -8.07
N ALA A 331 -6.18 9.89 -8.58
CA ALA A 331 -5.48 8.72 -8.04
C ALA A 331 -3.95 8.79 -8.20
N ILE A 332 -3.47 9.43 -9.27
CA ILE A 332 -2.04 9.61 -9.52
C ILE A 332 -1.49 10.76 -8.67
N LEU A 333 -2.25 11.84 -8.47
CA LEU A 333 -1.77 13.06 -7.84
C LEU A 333 -2.03 13.18 -6.34
N TYR A 334 -2.94 12.38 -5.77
CA TYR A 334 -3.38 12.49 -4.38
C TYR A 334 -3.33 11.15 -3.62
N ASP A 335 -3.21 11.22 -2.30
CA ASP A 335 -3.23 10.04 -1.42
C ASP A 335 -4.64 9.74 -0.93
N SER A 336 -5.44 10.77 -0.69
CA SER A 336 -6.84 10.70 -0.26
C SER A 336 -7.74 11.57 -1.15
N PRO A 337 -9.03 11.23 -1.34
CA PRO A 337 -9.99 12.14 -1.95
C PRO A 337 -10.15 13.46 -1.19
N ASP A 338 -9.88 13.45 0.12
CA ASP A 338 -9.89 14.64 0.95
C ASP A 338 -8.73 15.60 0.62
N ASP A 339 -7.70 15.16 -0.10
CA ASP A 339 -6.59 16.03 -0.52
C ASP A 339 -6.96 16.90 -1.72
N THR A 340 -8.09 16.64 -2.41
CA THR A 340 -8.52 17.43 -3.56
C THR A 340 -9.02 18.81 -3.12
N ASP A 341 -8.60 19.88 -3.80
CA ASP A 341 -8.99 21.27 -3.49
C ASP A 341 -10.19 21.76 -4.33
N PHE A 342 -10.56 21.02 -5.37
CA PHE A 342 -11.55 21.45 -6.34
C PHE A 342 -12.44 20.29 -6.77
N ARG A 343 -13.73 20.59 -6.96
CA ARG A 343 -14.69 19.64 -7.51
C ARG A 343 -15.49 20.32 -8.60
N HIS A 344 -15.60 19.63 -9.72
CA HIS A 344 -16.44 20.06 -10.82
C HIS A 344 -17.82 19.40 -10.73
N ARG A 345 -18.88 20.20 -10.51
CA ARG A 345 -20.26 19.68 -10.50
C ARG A 345 -20.75 19.45 -11.93
N LYS A 346 -20.46 20.44 -12.77
CA LYS A 346 -20.75 20.53 -14.21
C LYS A 346 -19.53 21.15 -14.89
N MET A 347 -19.19 20.71 -16.10
CA MET A 347 -18.11 21.27 -16.90
C MET A 347 -18.63 21.95 -18.16
N LYS A 348 -17.93 22.97 -18.64
CA LYS A 348 -18.16 23.58 -19.95
C LYS A 348 -17.17 23.01 -20.95
N ILE A 349 -17.65 22.51 -22.08
CA ILE A 349 -16.82 21.98 -23.16
C ILE A 349 -16.98 22.90 -24.37
N THR A 350 -15.93 23.64 -24.71
CA THR A 350 -15.96 24.58 -25.83
C THR A 350 -15.35 23.95 -27.09
N TYR A 351 -15.98 24.21 -28.23
CA TYR A 351 -15.49 23.82 -29.55
C TYR A 351 -15.27 25.08 -30.37
N ASP A 352 -14.00 25.48 -30.47
CA ASP A 352 -13.58 26.82 -30.91
C ASP A 352 -12.93 26.80 -32.32
N ASN A 353 -12.87 27.97 -32.96
CA ASN A 353 -12.17 28.16 -34.24
C ASN A 353 -10.65 28.03 -34.09
N ASP A 354 -9.92 27.89 -35.20
CA ASP A 354 -8.46 27.71 -35.21
C ASP A 354 -7.71 28.69 -34.28
N HIS A 355 -6.76 28.15 -33.51
CA HIS A 355 -5.83 28.94 -32.71
C HIS A 355 -4.39 28.62 -33.13
N PRO A 356 -3.52 29.62 -33.39
CA PRO A 356 -2.22 29.39 -34.02
C PRO A 356 -1.22 28.57 -33.19
N ALA A 357 -1.47 28.38 -31.89
CA ALA A 357 -0.52 27.73 -30.99
C ALA A 357 -1.14 26.71 -30.02
N TRP A 358 -2.47 26.60 -29.95
CA TRP A 358 -3.15 25.84 -28.89
C TRP A 358 -4.05 24.80 -29.53
N GLY A 359 -4.00 23.57 -29.04
CA GLY A 359 -4.85 22.48 -29.55
C GLY A 359 -6.01 22.11 -28.64
N ALA A 360 -5.75 22.06 -27.34
CA ALA A 360 -6.76 21.96 -26.30
C ALA A 360 -6.31 22.81 -25.11
N TYR A 361 -7.23 23.12 -24.21
CA TYR A 361 -6.94 23.84 -22.98
C TYR A 361 -7.92 23.47 -21.87
N ALA A 362 -7.50 23.67 -20.62
CA ALA A 362 -8.38 23.58 -19.46
C ALA A 362 -8.18 24.76 -18.50
N ILE A 363 -9.29 25.29 -17.99
CA ILE A 363 -9.33 26.41 -17.05
C ILE A 363 -10.05 25.94 -15.78
N LYS A 364 -9.28 25.56 -14.76
CA LYS A 364 -9.77 25.06 -13.47
C LYS A 364 -10.81 25.98 -12.83
N SER A 365 -10.54 27.28 -12.78
CA SER A 365 -11.42 28.28 -12.17
C SER A 365 -12.77 28.43 -12.87
N GLU A 366 -12.87 28.06 -14.15
CA GLU A 366 -14.09 28.17 -14.95
C GLU A 366 -14.77 26.81 -15.19
N SER A 367 -14.13 25.71 -14.78
CA SER A 367 -14.56 24.34 -15.10
C SER A 367 -14.70 24.11 -16.59
N THR A 368 -13.81 24.74 -17.36
CA THR A 368 -13.85 24.74 -18.82
C THR A 368 -12.75 23.85 -19.37
N MET A 369 -13.09 23.05 -20.37
CA MET A 369 -12.12 22.41 -21.28
C MET A 369 -12.50 22.82 -22.71
N GLY A 370 -11.54 23.24 -23.51
CA GLY A 370 -11.79 23.67 -24.88
C GLY A 370 -10.91 22.99 -25.89
N PHE A 371 -11.43 22.87 -27.12
CA PHE A 371 -10.76 22.23 -28.24
C PHE A 371 -10.74 23.15 -29.47
N PHE A 372 -9.57 23.24 -30.12
CA PHE A 372 -9.36 24.01 -31.33
C PHE A 372 -9.21 23.12 -32.56
N ARG A 373 -9.82 23.52 -33.67
CA ARG A 373 -9.94 22.73 -34.91
C ARG A 373 -8.62 22.22 -35.49
N ASN A 374 -7.68 23.10 -35.82
CA ASN A 374 -6.39 22.79 -36.46
C ASN A 374 -5.52 21.73 -35.76
N HIS A 375 -5.77 21.43 -34.48
CA HIS A 375 -5.02 20.44 -33.73
C HIS A 375 -5.84 19.21 -33.35
N ILE A 376 -7.14 19.35 -33.02
CA ILE A 376 -7.97 18.22 -32.61
C ILE A 376 -8.10 17.16 -33.72
N GLU A 377 -8.07 17.59 -34.99
CA GLU A 377 -8.02 16.71 -36.16
C GLU A 377 -6.84 15.72 -36.10
N ASN A 378 -5.66 16.23 -35.77
CA ASN A 378 -4.45 15.42 -35.66
C ASN A 378 -4.52 14.47 -34.46
N TYR A 379 -5.10 14.91 -33.34
CA TYR A 379 -5.21 14.06 -32.15
C TYR A 379 -6.15 12.88 -32.37
N ILE A 380 -7.31 13.11 -32.97
CA ILE A 380 -8.29 12.05 -33.20
C ILE A 380 -7.79 11.06 -34.25
N ASN A 381 -7.30 11.57 -35.39
CA ASN A 381 -6.79 10.72 -36.48
C ASN A 381 -5.50 9.98 -36.08
N GLY A 382 -4.68 10.60 -35.23
CA GLY A 382 -3.47 9.99 -34.66
C GLY A 382 -3.73 9.06 -33.48
N HIS A 383 -5.00 8.82 -33.10
CA HIS A 383 -5.38 8.02 -31.93
C HIS A 383 -4.76 8.56 -30.61
N ASP A 384 -4.58 9.86 -30.46
CA ASP A 384 -3.94 10.53 -29.32
C ASP A 384 -4.93 11.31 -28.44
N PHE A 385 -6.23 11.09 -28.63
CA PHE A 385 -7.28 11.92 -28.06
C PHE A 385 -7.49 11.64 -26.57
N ALA A 386 -7.46 10.38 -26.14
CA ALA A 386 -7.56 10.03 -24.71
C ALA A 386 -6.42 10.64 -23.88
N ARG A 387 -5.21 10.73 -24.46
CA ARG A 387 -4.05 11.41 -23.85
C ARG A 387 -4.33 12.89 -23.66
N VAL A 388 -4.82 13.58 -24.69
CA VAL A 388 -5.14 15.01 -24.63
C VAL A 388 -6.20 15.29 -23.57
N VAL A 389 -7.31 14.54 -23.56
CA VAL A 389 -8.37 14.72 -22.56
C VAL A 389 -7.84 14.48 -21.14
N THR A 390 -6.97 13.49 -20.94
CA THR A 390 -6.33 13.21 -19.65
C THR A 390 -5.35 14.31 -19.24
N HIS A 391 -4.55 14.82 -20.19
CA HIS A 391 -3.64 15.96 -19.98
C HIS A 391 -4.41 17.19 -19.52
N GLU A 392 -5.44 17.59 -20.25
CA GLU A 392 -6.25 18.76 -19.92
C GLU A 392 -7.04 18.56 -18.61
N SER A 393 -7.51 17.34 -18.36
CA SER A 393 -8.12 17.00 -17.07
C SER A 393 -7.13 17.15 -15.91
N THR A 394 -5.83 16.92 -16.14
CA THR A 394 -4.80 17.10 -15.13
C THR A 394 -4.74 18.54 -14.65
N HIS A 395 -4.85 19.52 -15.55
CA HIS A 395 -4.89 20.95 -15.20
C HIS A 395 -6.11 21.35 -14.37
N LEU A 396 -7.21 20.61 -14.46
CA LEU A 396 -8.41 20.84 -13.65
C LEU A 396 -8.25 20.36 -12.20
N TYR A 397 -7.43 19.35 -11.94
CA TYR A 397 -7.31 18.75 -10.61
C TYR A 397 -5.95 18.94 -9.95
N GLN A 398 -4.88 19.23 -10.69
CA GLN A 398 -3.57 19.46 -10.09
C GLN A 398 -3.53 20.78 -9.30
N MET A 399 -2.58 20.86 -8.38
CA MET A 399 -2.22 22.09 -7.70
C MET A 399 -1.41 22.96 -8.66
N LYS A 400 -1.67 24.27 -8.64
CA LYS A 400 -0.99 25.22 -9.53
C LYS A 400 -0.41 26.36 -8.72
N HIS A 401 0.88 26.63 -8.91
CA HIS A 401 1.50 27.80 -8.36
C HIS A 401 1.12 29.05 -9.18
N LYS A 402 0.73 30.12 -8.50
CA LYS A 402 0.54 31.50 -8.99
C LYS A 402 1.45 32.00 -10.12
N ASP A 403 2.73 31.67 -10.09
CA ASP A 403 3.74 32.26 -10.99
C ASP A 403 4.04 31.33 -12.20
N VAL A 404 3.26 30.24 -12.38
CA VAL A 404 3.46 29.23 -13.45
C VAL A 404 3.50 29.83 -14.85
N ALA A 405 2.75 30.90 -15.13
CA ALA A 405 2.73 31.52 -16.45
C ALA A 405 3.96 32.41 -16.76
N SER A 406 4.72 32.81 -15.73
CA SER A 406 5.83 33.76 -15.86
C SER A 406 7.22 33.14 -15.64
N ASP A 407 7.28 31.87 -15.26
CA ASP A 407 8.52 31.15 -14.94
C ASP A 407 8.58 29.85 -15.76
N ALA A 408 9.59 29.74 -16.63
CA ALA A 408 9.77 28.61 -17.53
C ALA A 408 9.96 27.27 -16.80
N VAL A 409 10.58 27.26 -15.61
CA VAL A 409 10.75 26.06 -14.79
C VAL A 409 9.40 25.63 -14.25
N MET A 410 8.59 26.58 -13.79
CA MET A 410 7.26 26.29 -13.24
C MET A 410 6.28 25.84 -14.30
N LEU A 411 6.35 26.42 -15.49
CA LEU A 411 5.60 25.95 -16.66
C LEU A 411 6.02 24.53 -17.01
N GLY A 412 7.33 24.26 -17.05
CA GLY A 412 7.87 22.93 -17.30
C GLY A 412 7.41 21.88 -16.29
N ILE A 413 7.30 22.22 -15.00
CA ILE A 413 6.75 21.33 -13.97
C ILE A 413 5.25 21.11 -14.17
N SER A 414 4.48 22.18 -14.35
CA SER A 414 3.02 22.13 -14.48
C SER A 414 2.59 21.28 -15.68
N GLU A 415 3.21 21.50 -16.84
CA GLU A 415 2.93 20.73 -18.05
C GLU A 415 3.61 19.35 -18.01
N GLY A 416 4.76 19.23 -17.36
CA GLY A 416 5.44 17.94 -17.14
C GLY A 416 4.64 16.99 -16.26
N MET A 417 3.93 17.50 -15.24
CA MET A 417 2.99 16.72 -14.45
C MET A 417 1.78 16.28 -15.30
N ALA A 418 1.24 17.18 -16.12
CA ALA A 418 0.14 16.90 -17.03
C ALA A 418 0.51 15.86 -18.11
N ASP A 419 1.76 15.81 -18.59
CA ASP A 419 2.27 14.75 -19.48
C ASP A 419 2.72 13.48 -18.69
N TYR A 420 3.04 13.59 -17.40
CA TYR A 420 3.39 12.44 -16.55
C TYR A 420 2.17 11.55 -16.24
N VAL A 421 1.00 12.13 -16.01
CA VAL A 421 -0.24 11.38 -15.75
C VAL A 421 -0.57 10.39 -16.89
N PRO A 422 -0.70 10.81 -18.17
CA PRO A 422 -0.93 9.89 -19.28
C PRO A 422 0.25 8.92 -19.51
N LEU A 423 1.49 9.32 -19.15
CA LEU A 423 2.66 8.44 -19.22
C LEU A 423 2.56 7.27 -18.24
N VAL A 424 2.19 7.56 -16.99
CA VAL A 424 1.93 6.54 -15.97
C VAL A 424 0.73 5.68 -16.35
N MET A 425 -0.30 6.27 -16.97
CA MET A 425 -1.50 5.57 -17.44
C MET A 425 -1.27 4.61 -18.60
N GLY A 426 -0.11 4.68 -19.25
CA GLY A 426 0.12 3.85 -20.42
C GLY A 426 -0.68 4.33 -21.66
N ILE A 427 -0.87 5.65 -21.80
CA ILE A 427 -1.53 6.24 -22.98
C ILE A 427 -0.74 7.40 -23.60
N GLN A 428 0.47 7.68 -23.10
CA GLN A 428 1.34 8.73 -23.64
C GLN A 428 1.96 8.33 -24.97
N LYS A 429 1.76 9.17 -26.00
CA LYS A 429 2.38 9.00 -27.32
C LYS A 429 3.51 9.97 -27.63
N LYS A 430 3.65 11.04 -26.83
CA LYS A 430 4.75 11.99 -27.00
C LYS A 430 6.09 11.33 -26.64
N ILE A 431 7.07 11.53 -27.52
CA ILE A 431 8.43 11.02 -27.37
C ILE A 431 9.30 12.19 -26.89
N ARG A 432 10.13 11.96 -25.86
CA ARG A 432 11.18 12.90 -25.47
C ARG A 432 12.39 12.81 -26.43
N PRO A 433 13.28 13.81 -26.50
CA PRO A 433 14.53 13.69 -27.25
C PRO A 433 15.33 12.44 -26.88
N ALA A 434 16.09 11.90 -27.83
CA ALA A 434 16.86 10.66 -27.64
C ALA A 434 17.95 10.81 -26.57
N ASP A 435 18.56 11.98 -26.52
CA ASP A 435 19.52 12.36 -25.49
C ASP A 435 18.86 12.86 -24.20
N GLY A 436 17.55 13.05 -24.20
CA GLY A 436 16.80 13.65 -23.09
C GLY A 436 16.76 15.18 -23.11
N GLY A 437 17.42 15.89 -24.03
CA GLY A 437 17.51 17.35 -24.02
C GLY A 437 18.62 17.91 -23.13
N GLU A 438 18.82 19.24 -23.15
CA GLU A 438 19.89 19.91 -22.40
C GLU A 438 19.51 20.07 -20.92
N ARG A 439 18.27 20.45 -20.65
CA ARG A 439 17.70 20.63 -19.32
C ARG A 439 16.48 19.74 -19.11
N TRP A 440 16.26 19.37 -17.86
CA TRP A 440 15.13 18.53 -17.48
C TRP A 440 13.75 19.13 -17.78
N TYR A 441 13.67 20.43 -18.06
CA TYR A 441 12.45 21.17 -18.38
C TYR A 441 12.41 21.73 -19.82
N ASP A 442 13.24 21.24 -20.74
CA ASP A 442 13.27 21.68 -22.15
C ASP A 442 12.03 21.25 -22.97
N GLY A 443 11.12 20.50 -22.36
CA GLY A 443 9.86 20.11 -22.97
C GLY A 443 9.00 19.29 -22.02
N TYR A 444 7.70 19.33 -22.22
CA TYR A 444 6.73 18.71 -21.30
C TYR A 444 6.91 17.20 -21.20
N ALA A 445 7.11 16.54 -22.34
CA ALA A 445 7.44 15.12 -22.39
C ALA A 445 8.78 14.83 -21.68
N THR A 446 9.83 15.60 -21.95
CA THR A 446 11.13 15.47 -21.27
C THR A 446 10.97 15.50 -19.75
N THR A 447 10.28 16.51 -19.23
CA THR A 447 10.01 16.63 -17.79
C THR A 447 9.24 15.42 -17.26
N ALA A 448 8.21 14.96 -17.98
CA ALA A 448 7.41 13.81 -17.58
C ALA A 448 8.24 12.52 -17.49
N TYR A 449 9.11 12.24 -18.46
CA TYR A 449 10.00 11.08 -18.44
C TYR A 449 11.04 11.17 -17.31
N PHE A 450 11.52 12.37 -17.00
CA PHE A 450 12.40 12.57 -15.86
C PHE A 450 11.70 12.33 -14.52
N PHE A 451 10.48 12.85 -14.35
CA PHE A 451 9.66 12.55 -13.16
C PHE A 451 9.34 11.07 -13.04
N TYR A 452 9.07 10.40 -14.17
CA TYR A 452 8.89 8.95 -14.23
C TYR A 452 10.15 8.21 -13.77
N TYR A 453 11.34 8.66 -14.19
CA TYR A 453 12.60 8.09 -13.74
C TYR A 453 12.77 8.21 -12.22
N ILE A 454 12.65 9.41 -11.65
CA ILE A 454 12.79 9.64 -10.21
C ILE A 454 11.82 8.77 -9.40
N THR A 455 10.59 8.63 -9.91
CA THR A 455 9.52 7.91 -9.23
C THR A 455 9.66 6.39 -9.34
N HIS A 456 10.08 5.87 -10.50
CA HIS A 456 9.95 4.45 -10.83
C HIS A 456 11.25 3.73 -11.18
N GLN A 457 12.30 4.43 -11.61
CA GLN A 457 13.48 3.81 -12.25
C GLN A 457 14.81 4.14 -11.57
N ALA A 458 14.88 5.25 -10.83
CA ALA A 458 16.09 5.64 -10.10
C ALA A 458 16.58 4.52 -9.17
N PRO A 459 17.90 4.41 -8.91
CA PRO A 459 18.47 3.37 -8.05
C PRO A 459 17.82 3.30 -6.67
N VAL A 460 17.51 4.48 -6.11
CA VAL A 460 16.64 4.65 -4.93
C VAL A 460 15.43 5.46 -5.37
N ARG A 461 14.29 4.78 -5.48
CA ARG A 461 13.05 5.35 -6.02
C ARG A 461 12.38 6.27 -5.02
N SER A 462 11.75 7.32 -5.53
CA SER A 462 10.89 8.22 -4.76
C SER A 462 9.43 8.02 -5.15
N PRO A 463 8.75 6.97 -4.66
CA PRO A 463 7.46 6.52 -5.20
C PRO A 463 6.31 7.54 -5.09
N ASN A 464 6.44 8.53 -4.20
CA ASN A 464 5.47 9.61 -4.03
C ASN A 464 5.93 10.94 -4.62
N PHE A 465 7.07 10.99 -5.32
CA PHE A 465 7.70 12.25 -5.74
C PHE A 465 6.74 13.22 -6.44
N VAL A 466 5.97 12.76 -7.42
CA VAL A 466 5.02 13.64 -8.15
C VAL A 466 3.84 14.06 -7.26
N LYS A 467 3.38 13.21 -6.34
CA LYS A 467 2.33 13.58 -5.37
C LYS A 467 2.83 14.61 -4.38
N ASP A 468 4.04 14.40 -3.86
CA ASP A 468 4.69 15.30 -2.92
C ASP A 468 5.00 16.64 -3.60
N LEU A 469 5.39 16.62 -4.87
CA LEU A 469 5.57 17.81 -5.72
C LEU A 469 4.26 18.55 -5.97
N ASN A 470 3.18 17.84 -6.33
CA ASN A 470 1.84 18.42 -6.44
C ASN A 470 1.44 19.10 -5.11
N ARG A 471 1.69 18.41 -3.98
CA ARG A 471 1.46 18.92 -2.63
C ARG A 471 2.33 20.16 -2.32
N GLN A 472 3.53 20.28 -2.89
CA GLN A 472 4.38 21.48 -2.73
C GLN A 472 3.73 22.76 -3.28
N PHE A 473 2.78 22.64 -4.22
CA PHE A 473 2.06 23.77 -4.79
C PHE A 473 0.74 24.08 -4.07
N ASP A 474 0.40 23.28 -3.07
CA ASP A 474 -0.78 23.48 -2.28
C ASP A 474 -0.60 24.65 -1.30
N ALA A 475 -1.33 25.74 -1.53
CA ALA A 475 -1.31 26.92 -0.69
C ALA A 475 -1.71 26.60 0.78
N ARG A 476 -2.49 25.52 1.00
CA ARG A 476 -2.88 25.03 2.33
C ARG A 476 -1.69 24.57 3.17
N ILE A 477 -0.62 24.10 2.51
CA ILE A 477 0.53 23.45 3.14
C ILE A 477 1.74 24.38 3.15
N HIS A 478 1.93 25.18 2.09
CA HIS A 478 3.10 26.05 1.93
C HIS A 478 2.86 27.52 2.27
N GLY A 479 1.60 27.92 2.48
CA GLY A 479 1.23 29.29 2.83
C GLY A 479 1.74 30.32 1.82
N THR A 480 2.48 31.34 2.28
CA THR A 480 3.06 32.40 1.44
C THR A 480 4.50 32.12 0.98
N ARG A 481 5.06 30.96 1.30
CA ARG A 481 6.46 30.61 0.96
C ARG A 481 6.68 30.71 -0.55
N ARG A 482 7.79 31.35 -0.95
CA ARG A 482 8.21 31.35 -2.35
C ARG A 482 8.76 29.98 -2.69
N TRP A 483 8.24 29.37 -3.76
CA TRP A 483 8.74 28.11 -4.27
C TRP A 483 10.22 28.22 -4.69
N ARG A 484 10.96 27.12 -4.53
CA ARG A 484 12.37 26.97 -4.96
C ARG A 484 12.62 25.52 -5.38
N THR A 485 13.53 25.30 -6.32
CA THR A 485 13.97 23.96 -6.77
C THR A 485 14.51 23.10 -5.62
N SER A 486 15.04 23.72 -4.56
CA SER A 486 15.47 23.01 -3.34
C SER A 486 14.35 22.22 -2.68
N MET A 487 13.07 22.55 -2.89
CA MET A 487 11.95 21.78 -2.35
C MET A 487 11.85 20.39 -2.98
N MET A 488 12.29 20.22 -4.24
CA MET A 488 12.38 18.91 -4.88
C MET A 488 13.46 18.03 -4.24
N ARG A 489 14.50 18.63 -3.66
CA ARG A 489 15.52 17.92 -2.87
C ARG A 489 14.90 17.25 -1.65
N ASP A 490 14.04 17.98 -0.97
CA ASP A 490 13.49 17.58 0.33
C ASP A 490 12.43 16.47 0.21
N ILE A 491 11.83 16.30 -0.98
CA ILE A 491 10.79 15.28 -1.26
C ILE A 491 11.30 14.04 -2.00
N ASN A 492 12.54 14.05 -2.51
CA ASN A 492 13.11 12.85 -3.11
C ASN A 492 13.88 12.04 -2.04
N ALA A 493 13.73 10.72 -2.08
CA ALA A 493 14.27 9.78 -1.10
C ALA A 493 15.80 9.79 -0.99
N ARG A 494 16.48 10.50 -1.90
CA ARG A 494 17.94 10.57 -2.00
C ARG A 494 18.51 11.87 -1.45
N GLY A 495 17.67 12.86 -1.20
CA GLY A 495 18.11 14.19 -0.75
C GLY A 495 19.01 14.90 -1.77
N MET A 496 18.91 14.56 -3.07
CA MET A 496 19.74 15.14 -4.13
C MET A 496 19.11 16.38 -4.74
N THR A 497 19.93 17.31 -5.23
CA THR A 497 19.43 18.44 -6.02
C THR A 497 18.81 17.95 -7.33
N ILE A 498 17.91 18.74 -7.91
CA ILE A 498 17.24 18.34 -9.15
C ILE A 498 18.23 18.25 -10.32
N GLU A 499 19.28 19.08 -10.31
CA GLU A 499 20.38 19.05 -11.27
C GLU A 499 21.19 17.75 -11.14
N ALA A 500 21.52 17.31 -9.92
CA ALA A 500 22.25 16.07 -9.71
C ALA A 500 21.40 14.83 -10.08
N LEU A 501 20.08 14.88 -9.86
CA LEU A 501 19.18 13.85 -10.35
C LEU A 501 19.10 13.84 -11.88
N TRP A 502 19.18 15.01 -12.52
CA TRP A 502 19.18 15.14 -13.97
C TRP A 502 20.44 14.55 -14.59
N ASP A 503 21.61 14.83 -14.02
CA ASP A 503 22.87 14.25 -14.47
C ASP A 503 22.84 12.72 -14.40
N GLU A 504 22.33 12.16 -13.29
CA GLU A 504 22.17 10.71 -13.17
C GLU A 504 21.17 10.15 -14.19
N TYR A 505 20.06 10.85 -14.43
CA TYR A 505 19.11 10.46 -15.46
C TYR A 505 19.77 10.41 -16.84
N LYS A 506 20.62 11.39 -17.16
CA LYS A 506 21.36 11.46 -18.43
C LYS A 506 22.37 10.33 -18.55
N GLU A 507 23.11 10.02 -17.48
CA GLU A 507 24.01 8.86 -17.44
C GLU A 507 23.26 7.54 -17.62
N TRP A 508 22.12 7.39 -16.94
CA TRP A 508 21.25 6.23 -17.08
C TRP A 508 20.69 6.10 -18.51
N LEU A 509 20.29 7.22 -19.11
CA LEU A 509 19.71 7.26 -20.45
C LEU A 509 20.75 6.95 -21.55
N LEU A 510 21.98 7.42 -21.39
CA LEU A 510 23.05 7.36 -22.41
C LEU A 510 24.08 6.23 -22.19
N GLY A 511 23.91 5.42 -21.14
CA GLY A 511 24.87 4.39 -20.76
C GLY A 511 25.03 3.25 -21.77
N PRO A 512 26.19 2.56 -21.79
CA PRO A 512 26.59 1.60 -22.85
C PRO A 512 25.76 0.30 -22.94
N ASN A 513 24.82 0.08 -22.02
CA ASN A 513 23.88 -1.06 -22.04
C ASN A 513 22.48 -0.68 -22.54
N HIS A 514 22.26 0.57 -22.99
CA HIS A 514 20.94 1.08 -23.30
C HIS A 514 20.71 1.26 -24.81
N ASP A 515 19.87 0.37 -25.35
CA ASP A 515 19.31 0.47 -26.69
C ASP A 515 18.27 1.61 -26.74
N VAL A 516 18.67 2.72 -27.36
CA VAL A 516 17.86 3.93 -27.55
C VAL A 516 16.57 3.64 -28.32
N SER A 517 16.50 2.54 -29.08
CA SER A 517 15.32 2.11 -29.85
C SER A 517 14.23 1.41 -29.01
N ARG A 518 14.51 1.06 -27.75
CA ARG A 518 13.54 0.38 -26.86
C ARG A 518 12.67 1.32 -26.01
N HIS A 519 12.94 2.61 -26.06
CA HIS A 519 12.31 3.58 -25.19
C HIS A 519 11.24 4.35 -25.95
N VAL A 520 10.00 3.84 -25.86
CA VAL A 520 8.71 4.55 -25.64
C VAL A 520 7.52 3.68 -26.11
N ASP A 521 7.68 2.78 -27.10
CA ASP A 521 6.53 2.03 -27.65
C ASP A 521 6.16 0.70 -26.95
N SER A 522 7.03 0.15 -26.09
CA SER A 522 6.81 -1.18 -25.47
C SER A 522 6.49 -1.17 -23.98
N TYR A 523 6.70 -0.06 -23.28
CA TYR A 523 6.62 0.01 -21.81
C TYR A 523 5.28 0.55 -21.26
N VAL A 524 4.36 0.87 -22.15
CA VAL A 524 3.10 1.58 -21.86
C VAL A 524 1.89 0.61 -21.83
N ARG A 525 2.09 -0.69 -22.15
CA ARG A 525 1.00 -1.70 -22.13
C ARG A 525 0.81 -2.49 -20.82
N TYR A 526 1.53 -2.17 -19.75
CA TYR A 526 1.42 -2.92 -18.50
C TYR A 526 1.27 -2.01 -17.29
N ASN A 527 0.03 -1.88 -16.83
CA ASN A 527 -0.41 -1.82 -15.43
C ASN A 527 -1.61 -0.90 -15.34
N TYR A 528 -2.84 -1.42 -15.44
CA TYR A 528 -4.02 -0.86 -14.77
C TYR A 528 -5.21 -1.81 -14.91
N SER A 529 -5.12 -2.96 -14.24
CA SER A 529 -6.30 -3.74 -13.86
C SER A 529 -6.00 -4.58 -12.63
N GLU A 530 -6.94 -4.56 -11.67
CA GLU A 530 -7.24 -5.55 -10.61
C GLU A 530 -6.96 -5.14 -9.14
N ASN A 531 -8.02 -5.11 -8.32
CA ASN A 531 -8.19 -6.12 -7.27
C ASN A 531 -9.60 -6.14 -6.68
N PHE A 532 -10.15 -7.36 -6.71
CA PHE A 532 -11.40 -7.85 -6.15
C PHE A 532 -11.35 -7.96 -4.60
N ILE A 533 -12.50 -7.86 -3.95
CA ILE A 533 -12.71 -8.07 -2.50
C ILE A 533 -13.06 -9.55 -2.21
N GLY A 534 -12.36 -10.12 -1.22
CA GLY A 534 -12.84 -11.05 -0.18
C GLY A 534 -13.68 -12.29 -0.53
N THR A 535 -13.18 -13.47 -0.14
CA THR A 535 -14.04 -14.61 0.23
C THR A 535 -13.70 -15.09 1.65
N ASN A 536 -14.75 -15.45 2.41
CA ASN A 536 -14.69 -15.95 3.78
C ASN A 536 -13.78 -17.18 3.92
N ILE A 537 -13.06 -17.27 5.05
CA ILE A 537 -12.16 -18.37 5.38
C ILE A 537 -12.99 -19.65 5.64
N GLY A 538 -13.11 -20.49 4.61
CA GLY A 538 -13.66 -21.84 4.67
C GLY A 538 -12.58 -22.91 4.51
N THR A 539 -12.92 -24.16 4.88
CA THR A 539 -12.04 -25.34 4.82
C THR A 539 -11.74 -25.85 3.41
N THR A 540 -12.28 -25.21 2.36
CA THR A 540 -12.24 -25.67 0.97
C THR A 540 -11.37 -24.79 0.07
N GLU A 541 -10.87 -25.41 -0.99
CA GLU A 541 -10.14 -24.76 -2.07
C GLU A 541 -11.07 -23.78 -2.80
N SER A 542 -10.73 -22.49 -2.78
CA SER A 542 -11.51 -21.43 -3.42
C SER A 542 -10.84 -21.02 -4.74
N THR A 543 -11.49 -21.31 -5.86
CA THR A 543 -11.13 -20.77 -7.18
C THR A 543 -11.72 -19.36 -7.33
N LEU A 544 -10.88 -18.37 -7.64
CA LEU A 544 -11.31 -16.99 -7.92
C LEU A 544 -11.59 -16.77 -9.42
N PRO A 545 -12.30 -15.68 -9.80
CA PRO A 545 -12.46 -15.29 -11.20
C PRO A 545 -11.11 -14.98 -11.85
N ALA A 546 -11.04 -14.99 -13.18
CA ALA A 546 -9.84 -14.93 -14.04
C ALA A 546 -8.86 -13.74 -13.82
N ALA A 547 -9.13 -12.88 -12.85
CA ALA A 547 -8.48 -11.61 -12.57
C ALA A 547 -7.73 -11.66 -11.23
N PHE A 548 -6.67 -12.46 -11.18
CA PHE A 548 -5.72 -12.47 -10.05
C PHE A 548 -4.31 -12.16 -10.59
N ASN A 549 -4.11 -10.92 -11.00
CA ASN A 549 -2.92 -10.45 -11.69
C ASN A 549 -2.00 -9.64 -10.77
N ASN A 550 -0.93 -9.14 -11.38
CA ASN A 550 0.18 -8.26 -10.94
C ASN A 550 -0.11 -7.13 -9.91
N SER A 551 -1.34 -6.96 -9.47
CA SER A 551 -1.82 -5.85 -8.64
C SER A 551 -1.93 -6.15 -7.14
N ILE A 552 -1.91 -7.43 -6.73
CA ILE A 552 -1.87 -7.83 -5.31
C ILE A 552 -0.46 -7.61 -4.76
N ARG A 553 -0.30 -6.59 -3.92
CA ARG A 553 0.98 -6.26 -3.29
C ARG A 553 1.08 -6.72 -1.86
N SER A 554 -0.01 -7.03 -1.19
CA SER A 554 -0.01 -7.37 0.24
C SER A 554 -1.14 -8.32 0.55
N VAL A 555 -0.93 -9.23 1.50
CA VAL A 555 -1.96 -10.13 2.02
C VAL A 555 -2.01 -9.98 3.52
N LYS A 556 -3.18 -9.64 4.05
CA LYS A 556 -3.43 -9.57 5.50
C LYS A 556 -4.30 -10.75 5.90
N PHE A 557 -3.81 -11.58 6.81
CA PHE A 557 -4.60 -12.63 7.43
C PHE A 557 -5.21 -12.12 8.73
N ASN A 558 -6.50 -12.38 8.94
CA ASN A 558 -7.18 -12.06 10.21
C ASN A 558 -6.81 -13.05 11.33
N ARG A 559 -6.19 -14.18 11.00
CA ARG A 559 -5.66 -15.25 11.89
C ARG A 559 -4.47 -15.92 11.19
N SER A 560 -3.53 -16.55 11.92
CA SER A 560 -2.39 -17.26 11.31
C SER A 560 -2.86 -18.32 10.31
N ALA A 561 -2.32 -18.27 9.09
CA ALA A 561 -2.75 -19.09 7.97
C ALA A 561 -1.57 -19.33 7.02
N LYS A 562 -1.60 -20.46 6.30
CA LYS A 562 -0.73 -20.76 5.17
C LYS A 562 -1.46 -20.40 3.88
N MET A 563 -0.97 -19.45 3.11
CA MET A 563 -1.39 -19.25 1.72
C MET A 563 -0.47 -20.01 0.79
N TYR A 564 -1.01 -20.58 -0.29
CA TYR A 564 -0.32 -21.28 -1.36
C TYR A 564 -0.82 -20.72 -2.69
N ALA A 565 0.04 -20.18 -3.56
CA ALA A 565 -0.39 -19.58 -4.83
C ALA A 565 0.25 -20.25 -6.06
N TYR A 566 -0.33 -20.04 -7.24
CA TYR A 566 0.10 -20.56 -8.56
C TYR A 566 0.12 -19.43 -9.57
N THR A 567 1.00 -19.42 -10.57
CA THR A 567 1.02 -18.38 -11.62
C THR A 567 0.35 -18.75 -12.92
N GLY A 568 -0.17 -17.74 -13.63
CA GLY A 568 -1.15 -17.95 -14.69
C GLY A 568 -0.68 -17.88 -16.13
N THR A 569 0.53 -17.42 -16.41
CA THR A 569 0.95 -17.14 -17.79
C THR A 569 1.71 -18.28 -18.45
N ASN A 570 2.28 -19.18 -17.67
CA ASN A 570 2.83 -20.45 -18.13
C ASN A 570 2.18 -21.53 -17.27
N GLU A 571 1.99 -22.75 -17.77
CA GLU A 571 1.36 -23.91 -17.08
C GLU A 571 2.10 -24.37 -15.78
N HIS A 572 2.94 -23.48 -15.22
CA HIS A 572 3.64 -23.36 -13.94
C HIS A 572 2.99 -22.66 -12.74
N GLY A 573 2.88 -23.34 -11.60
CA GLY A 573 2.87 -22.68 -10.28
C GLY A 573 4.23 -22.70 -9.61
N PHE A 574 4.68 -21.55 -9.12
CA PHE A 574 5.60 -21.50 -7.98
C PHE A 574 4.79 -21.30 -6.71
N MET A 575 5.10 -22.08 -5.67
CA MET A 575 4.35 -22.04 -4.42
C MET A 575 4.91 -20.93 -3.53
N LEU A 576 4.12 -19.87 -3.35
CA LEU A 576 4.35 -18.92 -2.27
C LEU A 576 3.67 -19.45 -1.00
N VAL A 577 4.46 -19.90 -0.02
CA VAL A 577 3.96 -20.24 1.33
C VAL A 577 4.11 -19.01 2.23
N LEU A 578 3.00 -18.38 2.60
CA LEU A 578 2.98 -17.30 3.59
C LEU A 578 2.39 -17.81 4.89
N THR A 579 3.13 -17.74 5.99
CA THR A 579 2.65 -18.17 7.32
C THR A 579 1.96 -17.05 8.12
N ASP A 580 2.21 -15.79 7.72
CA ASP A 580 1.74 -14.57 8.40
C ASP A 580 1.41 -13.46 7.40
N SER A 581 0.74 -12.40 7.88
CA SER A 581 0.37 -11.25 7.04
C SER A 581 1.62 -10.65 6.39
N ALA A 582 1.61 -10.52 5.06
CA ALA A 582 2.70 -9.98 4.28
C ALA A 582 2.30 -8.61 3.71
N PRO A 583 2.81 -7.50 4.28
CA PRO A 583 2.49 -6.14 3.83
C PRO A 583 3.12 -5.80 2.46
N ASP A 584 4.12 -6.57 2.03
CA ASP A 584 4.61 -6.56 0.65
C ASP A 584 5.00 -7.98 0.20
N LEU A 585 4.21 -8.57 -0.71
CA LEU A 585 4.48 -9.86 -1.33
C LEU A 585 5.77 -9.85 -2.14
N ARG A 586 6.26 -8.68 -2.59
CA ARG A 586 7.52 -8.54 -3.35
C ARG A 586 8.75 -8.66 -2.44
N VAL A 587 8.58 -8.44 -1.13
CA VAL A 587 9.63 -8.47 -0.11
C VAL A 587 9.69 -9.84 0.59
N VAL A 588 8.76 -10.74 0.29
CA VAL A 588 8.86 -12.14 0.70
C VAL A 588 10.07 -12.73 -0.03
N LYS A 589 11.19 -12.85 0.68
CA LYS A 589 12.47 -13.39 0.18
C LYS A 589 12.15 -14.67 -0.61
N GLY A 590 12.59 -14.76 -1.87
CA GLY A 590 12.14 -15.87 -2.73
C GLY A 590 11.80 -15.56 -4.19
N PHE A 591 12.27 -14.44 -4.77
CA PHE A 591 11.85 -14.02 -6.12
C PHE A 591 12.99 -13.64 -7.06
N SER A 592 13.99 -14.50 -7.17
CA SER A 592 15.06 -14.34 -8.16
C SER A 592 15.37 -15.67 -8.80
N TYR A 593 14.56 -16.06 -9.79
CA TYR A 593 15.07 -16.86 -10.89
C TYR A 593 14.97 -16.05 -12.15
N SER A 594 16.08 -15.94 -12.85
CA SER A 594 15.98 -15.56 -14.23
C SER A 594 17.11 -16.22 -15.01
N GLY A 595 16.92 -16.52 -16.28
CA GLY A 595 18.02 -16.53 -17.24
C GLY A 595 18.18 -15.11 -17.78
N ASN A 596 19.40 -14.67 -18.05
CA ASN A 596 19.77 -13.44 -18.77
C ASN A 596 19.41 -12.07 -18.13
N GLY A 597 20.40 -11.42 -17.53
CA GLY A 597 20.32 -10.19 -16.72
C GLY A 597 19.36 -9.08 -17.20
N GLY A 598 18.26 -8.91 -16.47
CA GLY A 598 17.28 -7.83 -16.62
C GLY A 598 16.42 -7.76 -15.34
N PRO A 599 15.92 -6.59 -14.92
CA PRO A 599 15.29 -6.41 -13.62
C PRO A 599 13.83 -6.88 -13.57
N SER A 600 13.49 -7.56 -12.48
CA SER A 600 12.16 -7.70 -11.85
C SER A 600 11.00 -8.31 -12.67
N TRP A 601 10.69 -9.58 -12.39
CA TRP A 601 9.41 -10.19 -12.78
C TRP A 601 8.28 -9.68 -11.89
N THR A 602 7.15 -9.34 -12.51
CA THR A 602 5.87 -9.11 -11.83
C THR A 602 5.10 -10.43 -11.83
N ILE A 603 4.59 -10.83 -10.68
CA ILE A 603 4.02 -12.16 -10.45
C ILE A 603 2.50 -12.07 -10.53
N ALA A 604 1.91 -12.70 -11.54
CA ALA A 604 0.45 -12.88 -11.69
C ALA A 604 0.06 -14.29 -11.24
N PHE A 605 -0.74 -14.43 -10.18
CA PHE A 605 -1.15 -15.75 -9.70
C PHE A 605 -2.45 -16.23 -10.39
N SER A 606 -2.47 -17.34 -11.12
CA SER A 606 -3.73 -17.89 -11.67
C SER A 606 -4.69 -18.46 -10.63
N SER A 607 -4.18 -18.95 -9.50
CA SER A 607 -5.00 -19.53 -8.44
C SER A 607 -4.24 -19.56 -7.12
N TYR A 608 -4.97 -19.78 -6.02
CA TYR A 608 -4.36 -19.99 -4.70
C TYR A 608 -5.24 -20.88 -3.82
N SER A 609 -4.69 -21.29 -2.68
CA SER A 609 -5.42 -21.92 -1.59
C SER A 609 -4.91 -21.36 -0.26
N ILE A 610 -5.82 -21.16 0.69
CA ILE A 610 -5.47 -20.73 2.05
C ILE A 610 -5.87 -21.86 2.99
N ARG A 611 -4.98 -22.18 3.92
CA ARG A 611 -5.15 -23.22 4.94
C ARG A 611 -4.85 -22.64 6.32
N PRO A 612 -5.42 -23.17 7.41
CA PRO A 612 -4.98 -22.83 8.76
C PRO A 612 -3.48 -23.07 8.96
N ALA A 613 -2.82 -22.31 9.83
CA ALA A 613 -1.37 -22.43 10.06
C ALA A 613 -0.93 -23.84 10.49
N ASN A 614 -1.81 -24.60 11.17
CA ASN A 614 -1.55 -25.97 11.64
C ASN A 614 -1.92 -27.06 10.63
N TRP A 615 -2.29 -26.71 9.40
CA TRP A 615 -2.70 -27.68 8.39
C TRP A 615 -1.51 -28.51 7.87
N THR A 616 -1.76 -29.80 7.63
CA THR A 616 -0.81 -30.80 7.14
C THR A 616 -1.29 -31.44 5.85
N TRP A 617 -0.36 -31.76 4.94
CA TRP A 617 -0.67 -32.47 3.70
C TRP A 617 -1.19 -33.89 3.98
N PRO A 618 -2.27 -34.32 3.30
CA PRO A 618 -2.70 -35.72 3.35
C PRO A 618 -1.61 -36.64 2.83
N THR A 619 -1.50 -37.83 3.40
CA THR A 619 -0.61 -38.88 2.89
C THR A 619 -1.24 -39.57 1.67
N VAL A 620 -0.43 -39.91 0.67
CA VAL A 620 -0.85 -40.72 -0.47
C VAL A 620 -0.82 -42.19 -0.08
N SER A 621 -1.99 -42.85 -0.06
CA SER A 621 -2.12 -44.24 0.38
C SER A 621 -2.08 -45.28 -0.75
N ASN A 622 -2.11 -44.85 -2.02
CA ASN A 622 -2.23 -45.73 -3.19
C ASN A 622 -1.00 -45.73 -4.11
N GLN A 623 0.19 -45.40 -3.58
CA GLN A 623 1.42 -45.42 -4.38
C GLN A 623 1.78 -46.85 -4.80
N GLN A 624 2.17 -47.01 -6.06
CA GLN A 624 2.60 -48.29 -6.61
C GLN A 624 3.83 -48.10 -7.49
N GLN A 625 4.70 -49.11 -7.47
CA GLN A 625 5.83 -49.20 -8.39
C GLN A 625 5.32 -49.13 -9.83
N GLN A 626 5.97 -48.29 -10.65
CA GLN A 626 5.65 -48.15 -12.07
C GLN A 626 6.75 -48.81 -12.90
N THR A 627 6.40 -49.38 -14.05
CA THR A 627 7.35 -50.01 -14.97
C THR A 627 7.15 -49.43 -16.36
N PHE A 628 8.20 -48.86 -16.94
CA PHE A 628 8.22 -48.41 -18.32
C PHE A 628 8.12 -49.62 -19.28
N GLY A 629 7.63 -49.40 -20.49
CA GLY A 629 7.50 -50.44 -21.52
C GLY A 629 8.83 -51.09 -21.93
N ASN A 630 9.96 -50.43 -21.65
CA ASN A 630 11.31 -50.98 -21.85
C ASN A 630 11.85 -51.79 -20.63
N GLY A 631 11.06 -51.96 -19.57
CA GLY A 631 11.39 -52.71 -18.37
C GLY A 631 12.07 -51.91 -17.24
N GLU A 632 12.38 -50.64 -17.44
CA GLU A 632 12.89 -49.79 -16.35
C GLU A 632 11.81 -49.53 -15.30
N VAL A 633 12.21 -49.46 -14.03
CA VAL A 633 11.30 -49.38 -12.88
C VAL A 633 11.43 -48.03 -12.17
N VAL A 634 10.29 -47.46 -11.78
CA VAL A 634 10.19 -46.36 -10.82
C VAL A 634 9.64 -46.92 -9.50
N SER A 635 10.53 -47.11 -8.52
CA SER A 635 10.18 -47.62 -7.19
C SER A 635 9.43 -46.59 -6.32
N VAL A 636 8.94 -47.00 -5.16
CA VAL A 636 8.39 -46.09 -4.14
C VAL A 636 9.45 -45.89 -3.05
N VAL A 637 9.83 -44.64 -2.76
CA VAL A 637 10.80 -44.31 -1.71
C VAL A 637 10.08 -44.11 -0.37
N PRO A 638 10.59 -44.64 0.77
CA PRO A 638 10.01 -44.41 2.09
C PRO A 638 9.87 -42.91 2.43
N GLY A 639 8.73 -42.51 3.01
CA GLY A 639 8.44 -41.12 3.34
C GLY A 639 7.86 -40.31 2.18
N SER A 640 7.89 -40.85 0.95
CA SER A 640 7.34 -40.19 -0.24
C SER A 640 5.81 -40.02 -0.18
N GLU A 641 5.12 -40.80 0.66
CA GLU A 641 3.67 -40.71 0.88
C GLU A 641 3.25 -39.33 1.44
N ARG A 642 4.15 -38.62 2.12
CA ARG A 642 3.88 -37.31 2.74
C ARG A 642 3.84 -36.15 1.74
N TYR A 643 4.33 -36.37 0.52
CA TYR A 643 4.51 -35.33 -0.49
C TYR A 643 3.37 -35.28 -1.52
N SER A 644 2.11 -35.40 -1.07
CA SER A 644 0.93 -35.30 -1.94
C SER A 644 0.84 -33.97 -2.70
N LEU A 645 1.52 -32.92 -2.27
CA LEU A 645 1.59 -31.66 -3.00
C LEU A 645 2.33 -31.76 -4.34
N ALA A 646 3.22 -32.75 -4.51
CA ALA A 646 4.10 -32.87 -5.68
C ALA A 646 3.40 -33.49 -6.91
N THR A 647 2.12 -33.89 -6.79
CA THR A 647 1.36 -34.50 -7.88
C THR A 647 0.74 -33.46 -8.80
N LEU A 648 0.66 -33.78 -10.09
CA LEU A 648 -0.07 -32.99 -11.08
C LEU A 648 -1.56 -32.99 -10.77
N ARG A 649 -2.19 -31.87 -11.10
CA ARG A 649 -3.65 -31.67 -10.97
C ARG A 649 -4.35 -31.73 -12.32
N GLU A 650 -3.60 -31.52 -13.39
CA GLU A 650 -4.07 -31.57 -14.77
C GLU A 650 -3.22 -32.54 -15.57
N ALA A 651 -3.85 -33.19 -16.56
CA ALA A 651 -3.19 -34.15 -17.41
C ALA A 651 -2.01 -33.49 -18.16
N PRO A 652 -0.86 -34.16 -18.33
CA PRO A 652 0.27 -33.64 -19.07
C PRO A 652 -0.11 -33.20 -20.48
N LYS A 653 0.42 -32.07 -20.92
CA LYS A 653 0.26 -31.57 -22.29
C LYS A 653 1.29 -32.22 -23.20
N ILE A 654 0.81 -33.05 -24.12
CA ILE A 654 1.67 -33.70 -25.10
C ILE A 654 1.81 -32.82 -26.33
N ILE A 655 3.07 -32.50 -26.70
CA ILE A 655 3.39 -31.67 -27.87
C ILE A 655 4.24 -32.48 -28.83
N ILE A 656 3.69 -32.74 -30.01
CA ILE A 656 4.35 -33.53 -31.04
C ILE A 656 4.94 -32.57 -32.07
N SER A 657 6.24 -32.30 -31.96
CA SER A 657 6.97 -31.57 -33.01
C SER A 657 7.72 -32.52 -33.95
N ASP A 658 7.92 -33.77 -33.53
CA ASP A 658 8.44 -34.85 -34.34
C ASP A 658 7.63 -36.13 -34.08
N GLN A 659 6.91 -36.60 -35.10
CA GLN A 659 6.02 -37.75 -34.97
C GLN A 659 6.78 -39.04 -34.66
N GLN A 660 7.97 -39.20 -35.23
CA GLN A 660 8.77 -40.41 -35.04
C GLN A 660 9.31 -40.51 -33.60
N ALA A 661 9.81 -39.41 -33.03
CA ALA A 661 10.21 -39.35 -31.62
C ALA A 661 9.04 -39.68 -30.69
N HIS A 662 7.84 -39.17 -30.99
CA HIS A 662 6.63 -39.46 -30.22
C HIS A 662 6.24 -40.94 -30.28
N THR A 663 6.19 -41.54 -31.47
CA THR A 663 5.85 -42.97 -31.63
C THR A 663 6.82 -43.88 -30.87
N TYR A 664 8.12 -43.58 -30.88
CA TYR A 664 9.08 -44.34 -30.08
C TYR A 664 8.85 -44.17 -28.58
N ALA A 665 8.61 -42.94 -28.13
CA ALA A 665 8.36 -42.67 -26.72
C ALA A 665 7.06 -43.32 -26.24
N GLN A 666 5.98 -43.34 -27.02
CA GLN A 666 4.70 -43.96 -26.66
C GLN A 666 4.81 -45.46 -26.37
N ASN A 667 5.74 -46.16 -27.03
CA ASN A 667 5.98 -47.59 -26.76
C ASN A 667 6.67 -47.82 -25.40
N ILE A 668 7.31 -46.80 -24.83
CA ILE A 668 8.03 -46.88 -23.55
C ILE A 668 7.21 -46.24 -22.42
N MET A 669 6.65 -45.08 -22.68
CA MET A 669 5.83 -44.30 -21.76
C MET A 669 4.58 -43.84 -22.53
N PRO A 670 3.49 -44.61 -22.48
CA PRO A 670 2.21 -44.20 -23.06
C PRO A 670 1.76 -42.84 -22.51
N ASP A 671 1.13 -42.02 -23.34
CA ASP A 671 0.79 -40.63 -22.99
C ASP A 671 -0.12 -40.53 -21.74
N ASP A 672 -1.01 -41.51 -21.53
CA ASP A 672 -1.90 -41.62 -20.38
C ASP A 672 -1.15 -42.00 -19.08
N GLN A 673 0.02 -42.61 -19.18
CA GLN A 673 0.86 -43.01 -18.05
C GLN A 673 1.87 -41.93 -17.63
N VAL A 674 2.10 -40.90 -18.46
CA VAL A 674 3.07 -39.83 -18.20
C VAL A 674 2.86 -39.19 -16.82
N GLN A 675 1.60 -38.97 -16.43
CA GLN A 675 1.27 -38.40 -15.13
C GLN A 675 1.69 -39.30 -13.97
N ALA A 676 1.41 -40.61 -14.05
CA ALA A 676 1.74 -41.56 -13.00
C ALA A 676 3.26 -41.66 -12.79
N PHE A 677 4.03 -41.72 -13.89
CA PHE A 677 5.50 -41.71 -13.83
C PHE A 677 6.02 -40.40 -13.24
N TYR A 678 5.51 -39.25 -13.67
CA TYR A 678 5.90 -37.95 -13.13
C TYR A 678 5.63 -37.88 -11.63
N ASP A 679 4.40 -38.17 -11.21
CA ASP A 679 3.96 -38.05 -9.82
C ASP A 679 4.78 -38.94 -8.88
N GLN A 680 5.12 -40.17 -9.30
CA GLN A 680 5.93 -41.07 -8.49
C GLN A 680 7.38 -40.59 -8.37
N ILE A 681 8.02 -40.22 -9.49
CA ILE A 681 9.39 -39.68 -9.48
C ILE A 681 9.43 -38.39 -8.66
N ALA A 682 8.41 -37.54 -8.76
CA ALA A 682 8.33 -36.28 -8.05
C ALA A 682 8.27 -36.46 -6.53
N ARG A 683 7.38 -37.34 -6.05
CA ARG A 683 7.28 -37.65 -4.62
C ARG A 683 8.56 -38.29 -4.07
N ASN A 684 9.17 -39.20 -4.82
CA ASN A 684 10.44 -39.80 -4.42
C ASN A 684 11.56 -38.75 -4.34
N THR A 685 11.64 -37.88 -5.35
CA THR A 685 12.60 -36.78 -5.38
C THR A 685 12.43 -35.88 -4.15
N CYS A 686 11.19 -35.53 -3.80
CA CYS A 686 10.92 -34.72 -2.62
C CYS A 686 11.32 -35.41 -1.31
N ALA A 687 11.10 -36.72 -1.19
CA ALA A 687 11.54 -37.49 -0.01
C ALA A 687 13.06 -37.45 0.18
N VAL A 688 13.81 -37.43 -0.92
CA VAL A 688 15.27 -37.32 -0.93
C VAL A 688 15.75 -35.89 -0.66
N LEU A 689 15.05 -34.87 -1.17
CA LEU A 689 15.53 -33.47 -1.15
C LEU A 689 15.01 -32.58 -0.02
N PHE A 690 13.92 -32.96 0.66
CA PHE A 690 13.26 -32.11 1.65
C PHE A 690 13.04 -32.82 2.99
N HIS A 691 12.99 -32.05 4.07
CA HIS A 691 12.67 -32.53 5.41
C HIS A 691 11.17 -32.56 5.66
N ALA A 692 10.45 -31.57 5.13
CA ALA A 692 9.01 -31.44 5.24
C ALA A 692 8.37 -31.10 3.89
N PRO A 693 7.09 -31.47 3.68
CA PRO A 693 6.39 -31.17 2.43
C PRO A 693 6.41 -29.68 2.06
N ASP A 694 6.22 -28.79 3.04
CA ASP A 694 6.18 -27.34 2.79
C ASP A 694 7.55 -26.73 2.40
N GLU A 695 8.66 -27.48 2.52
CA GLU A 695 9.97 -27.01 2.04
C GLU A 695 10.11 -27.10 0.51
N ALA A 696 9.29 -27.91 -0.16
CA ALA A 696 9.31 -28.01 -1.61
C ALA A 696 8.87 -26.69 -2.27
N TYR A 697 9.80 -26.03 -2.96
CA TYR A 697 9.58 -24.71 -3.57
C TYR A 697 8.69 -24.79 -4.83
N PHE A 698 8.83 -25.85 -5.62
CA PHE A 698 8.13 -26.02 -6.90
C PHE A 698 6.94 -26.96 -6.78
N ARG A 699 5.77 -26.52 -7.26
CA ARG A 699 4.56 -27.33 -7.38
C ARG A 699 3.96 -27.21 -8.76
N HIS A 700 4.20 -28.22 -9.58
CA HIS A 700 3.72 -28.26 -10.96
C HIS A 700 2.23 -28.62 -10.98
N ARG A 701 1.42 -27.76 -11.59
CA ARG A 701 -0.01 -28.03 -11.80
C ARG A 701 -0.22 -28.93 -13.01
N GLN A 702 0.53 -28.65 -14.08
CA GLN A 702 0.62 -29.41 -15.31
C GLN A 702 2.08 -29.38 -15.80
N ILE A 703 2.46 -30.37 -16.61
CA ILE A 703 3.71 -30.34 -17.38
C ILE A 703 3.41 -30.45 -18.86
N ALA A 704 4.32 -29.93 -19.69
CA ALA A 704 4.35 -30.17 -21.11
C ALA A 704 5.50 -31.14 -21.44
N VAL A 705 5.20 -32.17 -22.23
CA VAL A 705 6.22 -33.05 -22.80
C VAL A 705 6.24 -32.82 -24.29
N ARG A 706 7.37 -32.31 -24.81
CA ARG A 706 7.53 -32.04 -26.24
C ARG A 706 8.52 -33.02 -26.86
N TYR A 707 8.04 -33.74 -27.86
CA TYR A 707 8.83 -34.66 -28.65
C TYR A 707 9.41 -33.93 -29.86
N ILE A 708 10.74 -33.96 -29.99
CA ILE A 708 11.49 -33.28 -31.06
C ILE A 708 12.47 -34.25 -31.72
N ASN A 709 12.92 -33.96 -32.93
CA ASN A 709 13.91 -34.81 -33.60
C ASN A 709 15.28 -34.71 -32.92
N THR A 710 15.85 -33.50 -32.89
CA THR A 710 17.15 -33.19 -32.27
C THR A 710 17.15 -31.76 -31.74
N PHE A 711 18.07 -31.45 -30.83
CA PHE A 711 18.37 -30.07 -30.47
C PHE A 711 19.37 -29.48 -31.47
N VAL A 712 19.33 -28.17 -31.65
CA VAL A 712 20.33 -27.43 -32.43
C VAL A 712 21.05 -26.40 -31.56
N ASP A 713 22.34 -26.20 -31.82
CA ASP A 713 23.12 -25.13 -31.19
C ASP A 713 22.79 -23.75 -31.81
N SER A 714 23.49 -22.70 -31.36
CA SER A 714 23.30 -21.33 -31.86
C SER A 714 23.61 -21.17 -33.35
N ASN A 715 24.33 -22.11 -33.95
CA ASN A 715 24.72 -22.11 -35.35
C ASN A 715 23.83 -23.04 -36.20
N GLY A 716 22.79 -23.65 -35.59
CA GLY A 716 21.88 -24.58 -36.26
C GLY A 716 22.40 -26.02 -36.35
N ASN A 717 23.54 -26.34 -35.73
CA ASN A 717 24.09 -27.69 -35.80
C ASN A 717 23.40 -28.63 -34.80
N PRO A 718 23.06 -29.88 -35.19
CA PRO A 718 22.52 -30.87 -34.28
C PRO A 718 23.43 -31.10 -33.07
N THR A 719 22.86 -31.11 -31.87
CA THR A 719 23.59 -31.43 -30.63
C THR A 719 23.37 -32.89 -30.21
N THR A 720 24.23 -33.38 -29.33
CA THR A 720 24.09 -34.72 -28.72
C THR A 720 23.14 -34.74 -27.53
N GLN A 721 22.52 -33.61 -27.17
CA GLN A 721 21.61 -33.53 -26.04
C GLN A 721 20.38 -34.41 -26.30
N ARG A 722 20.00 -35.18 -25.27
CA ARG A 722 18.87 -36.11 -25.35
C ARG A 722 17.62 -35.60 -24.64
N ILE A 723 17.83 -34.79 -23.61
CA ILE A 723 16.76 -34.12 -22.87
C ILE A 723 17.11 -32.65 -22.71
N GLY A 724 16.09 -31.80 -22.83
CA GLY A 724 16.16 -30.38 -22.56
C GLY A 724 15.04 -30.00 -21.61
N ILE A 725 15.33 -29.09 -20.69
CA ILE A 725 14.38 -28.71 -19.65
C ILE A 725 14.23 -27.20 -19.70
N ARG A 726 12.99 -26.73 -19.86
CA ARG A 726 12.68 -25.32 -19.61
C ARG A 726 11.89 -25.26 -18.33
N GLN A 727 12.63 -25.08 -17.23
CA GLN A 727 12.07 -25.02 -15.87
C GLN A 727 11.05 -23.89 -15.69
N ASN A 728 11.02 -22.88 -16.57
CA ASN A 728 10.00 -21.81 -16.58
C ASN A 728 8.73 -22.14 -17.40
N ASN A 729 8.75 -23.21 -18.21
CA ASN A 729 7.64 -23.61 -19.11
C ASN A 729 7.10 -25.04 -18.87
N SER A 730 7.58 -25.72 -17.84
CA SER A 730 7.12 -27.02 -17.33
C SER A 730 7.41 -28.08 -18.34
N LEU A 731 8.44 -27.81 -19.13
CA LEU A 731 8.62 -28.38 -20.43
C LEU A 731 9.80 -29.32 -20.36
N ILE A 732 9.48 -30.59 -20.53
CA ILE A 732 10.45 -31.65 -20.78
C ILE A 732 10.49 -31.85 -22.29
N LEU A 733 11.64 -31.52 -22.90
CA LEU A 733 11.91 -31.75 -24.31
C LEU A 733 12.64 -33.09 -24.43
N LEU A 734 12.01 -34.05 -25.11
CA LEU A 734 12.57 -35.36 -25.37
C LEU A 734 12.94 -35.46 -26.84
N THR A 735 14.23 -35.69 -27.13
CA THR A 735 14.65 -35.93 -28.51
C THR A 735 14.32 -37.35 -28.95
N ARG A 736 14.33 -37.57 -30.26
CA ARG A 736 14.27 -38.92 -30.84
C ARG A 736 15.35 -39.84 -30.26
N ALA A 737 16.54 -39.30 -29.99
CA ALA A 737 17.63 -40.05 -29.37
C ALA A 737 17.38 -40.43 -27.90
N ALA A 738 16.61 -39.64 -27.13
CA ALA A 738 16.15 -40.07 -25.80
C ALA A 738 15.10 -41.18 -25.90
N ALA A 739 14.11 -41.00 -26.79
CA ALA A 739 13.02 -41.96 -26.99
C ALA A 739 13.52 -43.34 -27.47
N ASN A 740 14.62 -43.38 -28.24
CA ASN A 740 15.25 -44.63 -28.68
C ASN A 740 16.25 -45.23 -27.68
N ASN A 741 16.49 -44.60 -26.53
CA ASN A 741 17.51 -45.05 -25.58
C ASN A 741 16.93 -46.07 -24.58
N THR A 742 17.72 -47.08 -24.24
CA THR A 742 17.39 -48.06 -23.19
C THR A 742 17.45 -47.49 -21.77
N ARG A 743 17.96 -46.26 -21.59
CA ARG A 743 18.00 -45.53 -20.31
C ARG A 743 16.97 -44.41 -20.25
N PHE A 744 15.73 -44.69 -20.59
CA PHE A 744 14.65 -43.71 -20.64
C PHE A 744 14.35 -43.13 -19.25
N ALA A 745 14.31 -43.96 -18.21
CA ALA A 745 14.09 -43.54 -16.83
C ALA A 745 15.17 -42.57 -16.35
N TYR A 746 16.44 -42.75 -16.76
CA TYR A 746 17.51 -41.80 -16.50
C TYR A 746 17.18 -40.42 -17.08
N TYR A 747 16.85 -40.30 -18.37
CA TYR A 747 16.56 -38.99 -18.94
C TYR A 747 15.28 -38.40 -18.35
N PHE A 748 14.19 -39.16 -18.30
CA PHE A 748 12.92 -38.64 -17.80
C PHE A 748 13.03 -38.16 -16.34
N SER A 749 13.68 -38.94 -15.47
CA SER A 749 13.91 -38.52 -14.08
C SER A 749 14.82 -37.30 -13.96
N LEU A 750 15.84 -37.15 -14.80
CA LEU A 750 16.67 -35.94 -14.87
C LEU A 750 15.77 -34.72 -15.08
N GLY A 751 14.82 -34.82 -16.01
CA GLY A 751 13.80 -33.81 -16.26
C GLY A 751 12.97 -33.46 -15.02
N VAL A 752 12.40 -34.48 -14.38
CA VAL A 752 11.55 -34.30 -13.19
C VAL A 752 12.32 -33.71 -12.01
N ILE A 753 13.53 -34.21 -11.75
CA ILE A 753 14.37 -33.73 -10.63
C ILE A 753 14.74 -32.26 -10.83
N GLN A 754 15.13 -31.89 -12.05
CA GLN A 754 15.46 -30.51 -12.37
C GLN A 754 14.26 -29.56 -12.18
N LEU A 755 13.04 -30.03 -12.46
CA LEU A 755 11.82 -29.26 -12.22
C LEU A 755 11.57 -29.02 -10.71
N ILE A 756 11.95 -29.97 -9.85
CA ILE A 756 11.59 -29.97 -8.41
C ILE A 756 12.65 -29.36 -7.50
N LYS A 757 13.95 -29.58 -7.77
CA LYS A 757 15.03 -29.10 -6.90
C LYS A 757 15.05 -27.56 -6.79
N CYS A 758 15.67 -27.04 -5.73
CA CYS A 758 15.82 -25.60 -5.55
C CYS A 758 16.65 -24.98 -6.69
N GLY A 759 16.25 -23.79 -7.16
CA GLY A 759 16.96 -23.04 -8.20
C GLY A 759 18.17 -22.29 -7.63
N VAL A 760 19.17 -22.01 -8.47
CA VAL A 760 20.31 -21.13 -8.12
C VAL A 760 20.03 -19.70 -8.58
N SER A 761 20.57 -18.70 -7.87
CA SER A 761 20.44 -17.29 -8.28
C SER A 761 21.23 -16.99 -9.56
N LYS A 762 20.81 -15.95 -10.29
CA LYS A 762 21.38 -15.53 -11.58
C LYS A 762 22.87 -15.21 -11.60
N SER A 763 23.46 -14.87 -10.45
CA SER A 763 24.76 -14.22 -10.35
C SER A 763 25.90 -15.20 -10.05
N ILE A 764 25.65 -16.50 -10.08
CA ILE A 764 26.67 -17.48 -9.72
C ILE A 764 27.58 -17.80 -10.90
N THR A 765 28.77 -17.20 -10.89
CA THR A 765 29.86 -17.45 -11.82
C THR A 765 30.81 -18.57 -11.36
N ASP A 766 30.63 -19.11 -10.16
CA ASP A 766 31.48 -20.15 -9.58
C ASP A 766 31.12 -21.54 -10.15
N SER A 767 32.09 -22.18 -10.79
CA SER A 767 31.95 -23.53 -11.36
C SER A 767 31.64 -24.60 -10.30
N ALA A 768 32.11 -24.41 -9.06
CA ALA A 768 31.88 -25.35 -7.96
C ALA A 768 30.39 -25.40 -7.57
N VAL A 769 29.70 -24.27 -7.61
CA VAL A 769 28.24 -24.21 -7.36
C VAL A 769 27.48 -24.94 -8.44
N TRP A 770 27.84 -24.71 -9.71
CA TRP A 770 27.21 -25.40 -10.84
C TRP A 770 27.39 -26.91 -10.74
N ALA A 771 28.56 -27.36 -10.30
CA ALA A 771 28.83 -28.76 -10.02
C ALA A 771 27.99 -29.29 -8.87
N CYS A 772 27.87 -28.58 -7.73
CA CYS A 772 26.96 -28.96 -6.65
C CYS A 772 25.50 -29.05 -7.11
N HIS A 773 25.00 -28.04 -7.83
CA HIS A 773 23.61 -27.99 -8.29
C HIS A 773 23.29 -29.11 -9.27
N SER A 774 24.22 -29.42 -10.17
CA SER A 774 24.10 -30.53 -11.12
C SER A 774 24.34 -31.89 -10.45
N GLY A 775 25.21 -31.94 -9.45
CA GLY A 775 25.55 -33.11 -8.65
C GLY A 775 24.40 -33.61 -7.79
N ILE A 776 23.56 -32.70 -7.28
CA ILE A 776 22.28 -33.05 -6.60
C ILE A 776 21.41 -33.93 -7.52
N ILE A 777 21.36 -33.63 -8.82
CA ILE A 777 20.57 -34.42 -9.77
C ILE A 777 21.11 -35.85 -9.85
N ALA A 778 22.42 -35.99 -10.06
CA ALA A 778 23.08 -37.29 -10.14
C ALA A 778 22.92 -38.08 -8.83
N PHE A 779 23.04 -37.42 -7.68
CA PHE A 779 22.78 -38.03 -6.37
C PHE A 779 21.34 -38.54 -6.26
N VAL A 780 20.33 -37.72 -6.59
CA VAL A 780 18.93 -38.18 -6.54
C VAL A 780 18.73 -39.36 -7.49
N GLN A 781 19.26 -39.30 -8.71
CA GLN A 781 19.15 -40.43 -9.65
C GLN A 781 19.84 -41.70 -9.15
N LEU A 782 20.90 -41.60 -8.35
CA LEU A 782 21.52 -42.73 -7.64
C LEU A 782 20.56 -43.29 -6.58
N GLU A 783 19.98 -42.44 -5.73
CA GLU A 783 19.00 -42.85 -4.72
C GLU A 783 17.74 -43.50 -5.33
N LEU A 784 17.35 -43.05 -6.53
CA LEU A 784 16.24 -43.63 -7.29
C LEU A 784 16.63 -44.88 -8.11
N GLY A 785 17.92 -45.23 -8.17
CA GLY A 785 18.42 -46.38 -8.95
C GLY A 785 18.47 -46.18 -10.46
N HIS A 786 18.31 -44.95 -10.96
CA HIS A 786 18.37 -44.63 -12.40
C HIS A 786 19.81 -44.39 -12.90
N VAL A 787 20.74 -44.07 -11.99
CA VAL A 787 22.18 -44.10 -12.22
C VAL A 787 22.74 -45.38 -11.60
N ARG A 788 23.60 -46.08 -12.34
CA ARG A 788 24.24 -47.31 -11.88
C ARG A 788 25.60 -46.99 -11.31
N THR A 789 26.07 -47.79 -10.35
CA THR A 789 27.43 -47.68 -9.80
C THR A 789 28.51 -47.78 -10.88
N SER A 790 28.27 -48.53 -11.97
CA SER A 790 29.16 -48.62 -13.13
C SER A 790 29.29 -47.33 -13.93
N ASP A 791 28.37 -46.36 -13.76
CA ASP A 791 28.43 -45.05 -14.40
C ASP A 791 29.38 -44.09 -13.65
N ARG A 792 29.96 -44.53 -12.51
CA ARG A 792 30.94 -43.74 -11.75
C ARG A 792 32.18 -43.48 -12.60
N PRO A 793 32.65 -42.22 -12.70
CA PRO A 793 33.89 -41.91 -13.42
C PRO A 793 35.08 -42.73 -12.92
N SER A 794 35.99 -43.11 -13.82
CA SER A 794 37.21 -43.84 -13.45
C SER A 794 38.04 -43.04 -12.44
N SER A 795 38.49 -43.70 -11.37
CA SER A 795 39.10 -43.09 -10.17
C SER A 795 38.21 -42.08 -9.42
N GLY A 796 36.92 -41.98 -9.74
CA GLY A 796 36.01 -40.96 -9.19
C GLY A 796 36.19 -39.56 -9.77
N GLY A 797 37.08 -39.36 -10.75
CA GLY A 797 37.37 -38.05 -11.34
C GLY A 797 38.56 -37.32 -10.73
N ASN A 798 38.94 -36.21 -11.38
CA ASN A 798 40.14 -35.43 -11.02
C ASN A 798 39.89 -34.40 -9.90
N ARG A 799 38.66 -33.88 -9.80
CA ARG A 799 38.22 -32.97 -8.73
C ARG A 799 36.79 -33.28 -8.34
N TRP A 800 36.40 -32.93 -7.12
CA TRP A 800 35.06 -33.16 -6.60
C TRP A 800 33.97 -32.45 -7.43
N ASP A 801 34.31 -31.34 -8.08
CA ASP A 801 33.43 -30.48 -8.91
C ASP A 801 33.62 -30.71 -10.43
N ALA A 802 34.38 -31.73 -10.84
CA ALA A 802 34.77 -31.93 -12.24
C ALA A 802 33.58 -32.29 -13.17
N GLY A 803 32.44 -32.65 -12.61
CA GLY A 803 31.24 -32.96 -13.36
C GLY A 803 30.14 -33.57 -12.50
N ASN A 804 28.94 -33.60 -13.06
CA ASN A 804 27.69 -33.91 -12.38
C ASN A 804 27.76 -35.29 -11.70
N LEU A 805 28.24 -36.31 -12.43
CA LEU A 805 28.35 -37.67 -11.91
C LEU A 805 29.41 -37.76 -10.80
N THR A 806 30.59 -37.16 -11.01
CA THR A 806 31.65 -37.11 -9.97
C THR A 806 31.11 -36.53 -8.67
N THR A 807 30.46 -35.38 -8.75
CA THR A 807 29.90 -34.68 -7.59
C THR A 807 28.73 -35.46 -6.96
N GLY A 808 27.87 -36.08 -7.77
CA GLY A 808 26.78 -36.92 -7.26
C GLY A 808 27.26 -38.16 -6.50
N PHE A 809 28.27 -38.88 -7.01
CA PHE A 809 28.87 -40.00 -6.29
C PHE A 809 29.62 -39.56 -5.03
N PHE A 810 30.27 -38.39 -5.08
CA PHE A 810 30.90 -37.82 -3.90
C PHE A 810 29.87 -37.46 -2.82
N PHE A 811 28.72 -36.90 -3.19
CA PHE A 811 27.62 -36.66 -2.26
C PHE A 811 27.04 -37.94 -1.70
N HIS A 812 26.91 -38.99 -2.53
CA HIS A 812 26.47 -40.31 -2.08
C HIS A 812 27.40 -40.88 -1.02
N TYR A 813 28.72 -40.75 -1.22
CA TYR A 813 29.71 -41.10 -0.21
C TYR A 813 29.51 -40.33 1.11
N ILE A 814 29.34 -39.00 1.05
CA ILE A 814 29.12 -38.18 2.27
C ILE A 814 27.86 -38.62 3.03
N VAL A 815 26.79 -38.94 2.29
CA VAL A 815 25.48 -39.29 2.87
C VAL A 815 25.47 -40.69 3.48
N HIS A 816 26.15 -41.66 2.86
CA HIS A 816 26.02 -43.09 3.21
C HIS A 816 27.32 -43.79 3.60
N ASP A 817 28.42 -43.55 2.90
CA ASP A 817 29.62 -44.40 2.98
C ASP A 817 30.78 -43.80 3.80
N ALA A 818 30.72 -42.51 4.13
CA ALA A 818 31.72 -41.86 4.94
C ALA A 818 31.78 -42.48 6.36
N PRO A 819 32.94 -42.47 7.06
CA PRO A 819 33.06 -43.06 8.40
C PRO A 819 32.04 -42.54 9.43
N THR A 820 31.58 -41.30 9.25
CA THR A 820 30.42 -40.75 9.94
C THR A 820 29.50 -40.15 8.88
N PRO A 821 28.48 -40.90 8.42
CA PRO A 821 27.60 -40.45 7.36
C PRO A 821 26.84 -39.18 7.76
N SER A 822 26.47 -38.37 6.77
CA SER A 822 25.63 -37.17 6.95
C SER A 822 24.30 -37.35 6.21
N PRO A 823 23.30 -38.05 6.79
CA PRO A 823 22.08 -38.46 6.09
C PRO A 823 21.28 -37.30 5.48
N ASN A 824 21.36 -36.12 6.09
CA ASN A 824 20.62 -34.93 5.65
C ASN A 824 21.46 -33.97 4.79
N PHE A 825 22.73 -34.29 4.52
CA PHE A 825 23.66 -33.39 3.85
C PHE A 825 23.09 -32.81 2.54
N VAL A 826 22.52 -33.65 1.69
CA VAL A 826 21.96 -33.19 0.40
C VAL A 826 20.67 -32.38 0.59
N LYS A 827 19.84 -32.71 1.60
CA LYS A 827 18.65 -31.90 1.94
C LYS A 827 19.06 -30.51 2.39
N ASP A 828 20.04 -30.46 3.29
CA ASP A 828 20.55 -29.22 3.84
C ASP A 828 21.27 -28.40 2.78
N LEU A 829 22.02 -29.03 1.87
CA LEU A 829 22.65 -28.40 0.71
C LEU A 829 21.61 -27.86 -0.29
N ASN A 830 20.57 -28.64 -0.61
CA ASN A 830 19.48 -28.20 -1.48
C ASN A 830 18.74 -27.00 -0.88
N ARG A 831 18.55 -26.99 0.45
CA ARG A 831 17.98 -25.87 1.20
C ARG A 831 18.83 -24.60 1.10
N GLN A 832 20.16 -24.71 1.00
CA GLN A 832 21.03 -23.54 0.80
C GLN A 832 20.79 -22.82 -0.53
N PHE A 833 20.29 -23.53 -1.54
CA PHE A 833 19.88 -22.92 -2.81
C PHE A 833 18.49 -22.29 -2.73
N ASP A 834 17.74 -22.48 -1.64
CA ASP A 834 16.47 -21.81 -1.44
C ASP A 834 16.66 -20.36 -0.95
N HIS A 835 16.58 -19.45 -1.91
CA HIS A 835 16.52 -18.00 -1.69
C HIS A 835 15.44 -17.51 -0.69
N ARG A 836 14.37 -18.27 -0.41
CA ARG A 836 13.42 -17.92 0.66
C ARG A 836 14.04 -17.92 2.03
N ILE A 837 15.00 -18.83 2.23
CA ILE A 837 15.61 -19.10 3.52
C ILE A 837 16.90 -18.29 3.67
N HIS A 838 17.64 -18.07 2.57
CA HIS A 838 18.99 -17.50 2.61
C HIS A 838 19.12 -16.07 2.04
N GLY A 839 18.10 -15.52 1.38
CA GLY A 839 18.13 -14.17 0.80
C GLY A 839 19.23 -14.01 -0.27
N ASP A 840 19.97 -12.89 -0.24
CA ASP A 840 21.06 -12.58 -1.18
C ASP A 840 22.45 -13.07 -0.72
N ARG A 841 22.53 -13.99 0.24
CA ARG A 841 23.82 -14.54 0.69
C ARG A 841 24.54 -15.20 -0.49
N VAL A 842 25.81 -14.84 -0.67
CA VAL A 842 26.70 -15.46 -1.66
C VAL A 842 27.03 -16.87 -1.17
N TRP A 843 26.71 -17.88 -1.98
CA TRP A 843 27.13 -19.26 -1.72
C TRP A 843 28.67 -19.33 -1.71
N THR A 844 29.24 -20.04 -0.75
CA THR A 844 30.68 -20.38 -0.75
C THR A 844 30.83 -21.88 -0.50
N LYS A 845 31.94 -22.45 -0.97
CA LYS A 845 32.27 -23.87 -0.73
C LYS A 845 32.40 -24.22 0.76
N ASP A 846 32.67 -23.23 1.61
CA ASP A 846 32.77 -23.39 3.06
C ASP A 846 31.44 -23.80 3.68
N LEU A 847 30.32 -23.55 3.00
CA LEU A 847 29.00 -24.02 3.42
C LEU A 847 28.89 -25.54 3.46
N ILE A 848 29.66 -26.26 2.63
CA ILE A 848 29.78 -27.73 2.71
C ILE A 848 30.34 -28.12 4.07
N THR A 849 31.30 -27.37 4.60
CA THR A 849 31.89 -27.55 5.93
C THR A 849 30.83 -27.43 7.02
N ASP A 850 29.96 -26.42 6.91
CA ASP A 850 28.95 -26.11 7.94
C ASP A 850 27.83 -27.15 8.02
N ILE A 851 27.46 -27.76 6.89
CA ILE A 851 26.29 -28.65 6.81
C ILE A 851 26.64 -30.14 6.92
N ASN A 852 27.92 -30.52 6.74
CA ASN A 852 28.31 -31.92 6.96
C ASN A 852 28.51 -32.17 8.45
N ALA A 853 28.08 -33.34 8.93
CA ALA A 853 28.06 -33.68 10.35
C ALA A 853 29.46 -33.69 11.02
N ARG A 854 30.53 -33.58 10.23
CA ARG A 854 31.92 -33.71 10.68
C ARG A 854 32.66 -32.38 10.68
N GLY A 855 32.05 -31.30 10.20
CA GLY A 855 32.70 -29.98 10.11
C GLY A 855 33.96 -29.97 9.24
N LYS A 856 34.10 -30.92 8.32
CA LYS A 856 35.30 -31.04 7.46
C LYS A 856 35.18 -30.21 6.21
N THR A 857 36.29 -29.69 5.72
CA THR A 857 36.30 -28.96 4.44
C THR A 857 36.02 -29.90 3.27
N VAL A 858 35.53 -29.36 2.16
CA VAL A 858 35.25 -30.15 0.95
C VAL A 858 36.49 -30.86 0.42
N GLU A 859 37.69 -30.27 0.56
CA GLU A 859 38.96 -30.88 0.17
C GLU A 859 39.36 -32.06 1.06
N GLN A 860 39.09 -31.96 2.37
CA GLN A 860 39.30 -33.06 3.31
C GLN A 860 38.37 -34.24 3.00
N LEU A 861 37.08 -33.95 2.79
CA LEU A 861 36.09 -34.95 2.40
C LEU A 861 36.45 -35.59 1.06
N TRP A 862 36.91 -34.79 0.08
CA TRP A 862 37.33 -35.29 -1.22
C TRP A 862 38.53 -36.23 -1.13
N THR A 863 39.51 -35.90 -0.29
CA THR A 863 40.69 -36.76 -0.05
C THR A 863 40.27 -38.12 0.51
N GLU A 864 39.31 -38.13 1.44
CA GLU A 864 38.78 -39.38 2.00
C GLU A 864 37.98 -40.19 0.98
N TYR A 865 37.15 -39.53 0.18
CA TYR A 865 36.45 -40.19 -0.93
C TYR A 865 37.44 -40.84 -1.90
N LYS A 866 38.54 -40.15 -2.25
CA LYS A 866 39.59 -40.71 -3.11
C LYS A 866 40.37 -41.87 -2.48
N ALA A 867 40.46 -41.93 -1.16
CA ALA A 867 41.06 -43.05 -0.45
C ALA A 867 40.10 -44.23 -0.27
N TRP A 868 38.79 -43.96 -0.25
CA TRP A 868 37.73 -44.97 -0.19
C TRP A 868 37.50 -45.65 -1.55
N LEU A 869 37.64 -44.91 -2.65
CA LEU A 869 37.60 -45.41 -4.02
C LEU A 869 38.76 -46.35 -4.35
#